data_AF-A0A1G8ITD3-F1
#
_entry.id   AF-A0A1G8ITD3-F1
#
_cell.length_a   1.000
_cell.length_b   1.000
_cell.length_c   1.000
_cell.angle_alpha   90.00
_cell.angle_beta   90.00
_cell.angle_gamma   90.00
#
_symmetry.space_group_name_H-M   'P 1'
#
loop_
_entity.id
_entity.type
_entity.pdbx_description
1 polymer ?
#
loop_
_entity_poly.entity_id
_entity_poly.type
_entity_poly.pdbx_seq_one_letter_code
_entity_poly.pdbx_strand_id
1 'polypeptide(L)'
;MSQKVTPQHLQTWLFDGKEIALFDVREHGQYGEAHLFHGVNLPYSRLELEARRLAPNPAVRLVIYDQTGHDVSVRAVQRLQTLGYTDVHVLEGGADGWQAAGLQLFAGVHVPSKAFGELVEEASHTPHISATELAALQARGEPLVLLDGRPFDEYRKMTIPGSICCPNGELGYRLADLVADDTTPIVVNCAGRTRSIIGAQTLIDLGVKNPVYALENGTQGWYLADLPLEHGSTRRYPQVSAAASLAQQREAATRLAQRAGVTTVDAEQVVAWSGDPARSLFLCDVRTPEEFAFGSLPGAQHTPGGQLIQSTDLYIGVRGARLVLIDNDGVRAPIVASWLRQLGHQAYVLKGGLHSGLALTPERDAVAPALPSISAAELADSLRDNTVVLVDLRGSMAFRKAQIAGARWSIRSRLADDLATETKPVVLVADHADVAAIAALELPEQQRVHARWLDFRAWQSAGLPVHEDAGNPLNEQCIDFLFFTHDRHSGNKDAARQYLAWEIGLLGQMTEQEIASLKPLASSENQSRVRTRLVHAARGEKGSGVRSVNPPVSRMSTVSPDDAYLVLRGARTLAARLDVHQRQALQVAHWLQQHPQVRRVFHPALADHPNHALWKRDFSGSNGLLTFELADNDPKHLDAFIDALQLFGLGASWGGFESLIIVANVRDRDNAPDKALNPLLRLHIGLEDVSALIEDLERGFAAIR
;
A
#
# COMPACT_ATOMS: atom_id res chain seq x y z
N MET A 1 -21.18 -18.74 -23.12
CA MET A 1 -21.70 -19.07 -21.77
C MET A 1 -20.61 -18.70 -20.78
N SER A 2 -20.88 -17.88 -19.76
CA SER A 2 -19.92 -17.64 -18.69
C SER A 2 -19.78 -18.90 -17.84
N GLN A 3 -18.54 -19.20 -17.45
CA GLN A 3 -18.27 -20.24 -16.47
C GLN A 3 -18.26 -19.60 -15.08
N LYS A 4 -18.74 -20.32 -14.06
CA LYS A 4 -18.59 -19.88 -12.67
C LYS A 4 -17.34 -20.49 -12.07
N VAL A 5 -16.65 -19.74 -11.22
CA VAL A 5 -15.51 -20.22 -10.44
C VAL A 5 -15.78 -20.03 -8.95
N THR A 6 -15.51 -21.07 -8.15
CA THR A 6 -15.67 -20.99 -6.69
C THR A 6 -14.53 -20.18 -6.07
N PRO A 7 -14.72 -19.56 -4.89
CA PRO A 7 -13.66 -18.84 -4.19
C PRO A 7 -12.37 -19.66 -3.98
N GLN A 8 -12.48 -20.93 -3.58
CA GLN A 8 -11.30 -21.80 -3.37
C GLN A 8 -10.56 -22.13 -4.67
N HIS A 9 -11.29 -22.31 -5.78
CA HIS A 9 -10.67 -22.57 -7.06
C HIS A 9 -9.97 -21.30 -7.59
N LEU A 10 -10.61 -20.13 -7.45
CA LEU A 10 -9.97 -18.85 -7.77
C LEU A 10 -8.69 -18.64 -6.93
N GLN A 11 -8.74 -18.90 -5.62
CA GLN A 11 -7.54 -18.83 -4.76
C GLN A 11 -6.40 -19.69 -5.30
N THR A 12 -6.70 -20.89 -5.79
CA THR A 12 -5.69 -21.76 -6.42
C THR A 12 -5.15 -21.16 -7.72
N TRP A 13 -6.02 -20.64 -8.59
CA TRP A 13 -5.62 -20.00 -9.84
C TRP A 13 -4.77 -18.76 -9.66
N LEU A 14 -4.96 -18.00 -8.57
CA LEU A 14 -4.12 -16.84 -8.27
C LEU A 14 -2.65 -17.21 -8.05
N PHE A 15 -2.32 -18.48 -7.75
CA PHE A 15 -0.95 -18.92 -7.48
C PHE A 15 -0.47 -20.09 -8.35
N ASP A 16 -1.21 -20.46 -9.41
CA ASP A 16 -0.84 -21.58 -10.31
C ASP A 16 0.22 -21.21 -11.37
N GLY A 17 0.65 -19.93 -11.40
CA GLY A 17 1.67 -19.41 -12.30
C GLY A 17 1.17 -19.06 -13.71
N LYS A 18 -0.11 -19.28 -14.02
CA LYS A 18 -0.71 -18.85 -15.29
C LYS A 18 -1.12 -17.38 -15.23
N GLU A 19 -1.28 -16.77 -16.40
CA GLU A 19 -1.85 -15.43 -16.47
C GLU A 19 -3.30 -15.44 -15.99
N ILE A 20 -3.65 -14.42 -15.20
CA ILE A 20 -5.01 -14.20 -14.74
C ILE A 20 -5.28 -12.70 -14.64
N ALA A 21 -6.40 -12.27 -15.20
CA ALA A 21 -7.00 -10.97 -14.90
C ALA A 21 -8.11 -11.18 -13.88
N LEU A 22 -8.10 -10.41 -12.80
CA LEU A 22 -9.13 -10.44 -11.76
C LEU A 22 -9.74 -9.05 -11.62
N PHE A 23 -10.92 -8.85 -12.22
CA PHE A 23 -11.56 -7.55 -12.28
C PHE A 23 -12.78 -7.45 -11.36
N ASP A 24 -12.75 -6.43 -10.50
CA ASP A 24 -13.92 -5.95 -9.80
C ASP A 24 -14.68 -4.99 -10.71
N VAL A 25 -15.88 -5.38 -11.14
CA VAL A 25 -16.69 -4.58 -12.06
C VAL A 25 -17.61 -3.58 -11.37
N ARG A 26 -17.55 -3.49 -10.03
CA ARG A 26 -18.25 -2.45 -9.26
C ARG A 26 -17.60 -1.09 -9.45
N GLU A 27 -18.32 -0.05 -9.05
CA GLU A 27 -17.83 1.32 -9.10
C GLU A 27 -16.71 1.55 -8.08
N HIS A 28 -15.90 2.59 -8.30
CA HIS A 28 -14.66 2.82 -7.55
C HIS A 28 -14.85 2.94 -6.03
N GLY A 29 -15.97 3.54 -5.58
CA GLY A 29 -16.30 3.66 -4.16
C GLY A 29 -16.51 2.29 -3.52
N GLN A 30 -17.31 1.43 -4.16
CA GLN A 30 -17.59 0.07 -3.68
C GLN A 30 -16.35 -0.82 -3.68
N TYR A 31 -15.52 -0.75 -4.72
CA TYR A 31 -14.22 -1.42 -4.74
C TYR A 31 -13.39 -1.00 -3.52
N GLY A 32 -13.29 0.31 -3.29
CA GLY A 32 -12.51 0.87 -2.20
C GLY A 32 -13.01 0.53 -0.80
N GLU A 33 -14.26 0.12 -0.64
CA GLU A 33 -14.81 -0.32 0.65
C GLU A 33 -14.32 -1.72 1.03
N ALA A 34 -14.35 -2.66 0.08
CA ALA A 34 -13.86 -4.02 0.29
C ALA A 34 -13.68 -4.76 -1.04
N HIS A 35 -12.47 -5.26 -1.32
CA HIS A 35 -12.14 -5.99 -2.55
C HIS A 35 -11.15 -7.14 -2.31
N LEU A 36 -10.99 -8.04 -3.27
CA LEU A 36 -9.99 -9.12 -3.21
C LEU A 36 -8.57 -8.53 -3.30
N PHE A 37 -7.56 -9.12 -2.63
CA PHE A 37 -6.18 -8.58 -2.59
C PHE A 37 -5.60 -8.27 -3.97
N HIS A 38 -5.72 -9.21 -4.91
CA HIS A 38 -5.26 -9.06 -6.30
C HIS A 38 -6.34 -8.50 -7.25
N GLY A 39 -7.47 -8.03 -6.71
CA GLY A 39 -8.54 -7.44 -7.49
C GLY A 39 -8.16 -6.09 -8.07
N VAL A 40 -8.37 -5.93 -9.38
CA VAL A 40 -8.18 -4.69 -10.12
C VAL A 40 -9.56 -4.09 -10.43
N ASN A 41 -9.75 -2.81 -10.08
CA ASN A 41 -11.03 -2.16 -10.37
C ASN A 41 -11.17 -1.85 -11.87
N LEU A 42 -12.20 -2.41 -12.49
CA LEU A 42 -12.62 -2.13 -13.85
C LEU A 42 -14.13 -1.84 -13.83
N PRO A 43 -14.55 -0.65 -13.41
CA PRO A 43 -15.95 -0.34 -13.25
C PRO A 43 -16.75 -0.61 -14.52
N TYR A 44 -17.96 -1.16 -14.39
CA TYR A 44 -18.85 -1.41 -15.52
C TYR A 44 -19.12 -0.15 -16.35
N SER A 45 -19.13 1.02 -15.69
CA SER A 45 -19.22 2.33 -16.33
C SER A 45 -18.06 2.68 -17.27
N ARG A 46 -16.98 1.90 -17.28
CA ARG A 46 -15.76 2.11 -18.07
C ARG A 46 -15.25 0.84 -18.77
N LEU A 47 -15.92 -0.29 -18.57
CA LEU A 47 -15.48 -1.64 -18.95
C LEU A 47 -14.92 -1.71 -20.38
N GLU A 48 -15.73 -1.31 -21.36
CA GLU A 48 -15.42 -1.23 -22.78
C GLU A 48 -14.18 -0.41 -23.11
N LEU A 49 -13.99 0.70 -22.41
CA LEU A 49 -12.93 1.68 -22.70
C LEU A 49 -11.58 1.23 -22.15
N GLU A 50 -11.60 0.43 -21.07
CA GLU A 50 -10.41 0.12 -20.29
C GLU A 50 -10.03 -1.37 -20.33
N ALA A 51 -10.93 -2.28 -20.72
CA ALA A 51 -10.67 -3.72 -20.69
C ALA A 51 -9.43 -4.10 -21.51
N ARG A 52 -9.34 -3.67 -22.77
CA ARG A 52 -8.17 -3.95 -23.62
C ARG A 52 -6.90 -3.25 -23.14
N ARG A 53 -7.03 -2.12 -22.43
CA ARG A 53 -5.89 -1.45 -21.82
C ARG A 53 -5.35 -2.24 -20.62
N LEU A 54 -6.23 -2.77 -19.77
CA LEU A 54 -5.88 -3.50 -18.56
C LEU A 54 -5.61 -4.99 -18.79
N ALA A 55 -6.17 -5.57 -19.84
CA ALA A 55 -6.01 -6.97 -20.25
C ALA A 55 -5.92 -7.05 -21.79
N PRO A 56 -4.76 -6.76 -22.39
CA PRO A 56 -4.62 -6.63 -23.84
C PRO A 56 -4.85 -7.94 -24.60
N ASN A 57 -4.58 -9.09 -23.96
CA ASN A 57 -4.84 -10.40 -24.55
C ASN A 57 -6.30 -10.85 -24.30
N PRO A 58 -7.16 -10.96 -25.32
CA PRO A 58 -8.54 -11.42 -25.15
C PRO A 58 -8.66 -12.92 -24.82
N ALA A 59 -7.59 -13.69 -24.96
CA ALA A 59 -7.53 -15.10 -24.58
C ALA A 59 -7.06 -15.31 -23.13
N VAL A 60 -6.78 -14.24 -22.37
CA VAL A 60 -6.38 -14.35 -20.96
C VAL A 60 -7.50 -14.98 -20.13
N ARG A 61 -7.13 -15.80 -19.14
CA ARG A 61 -8.06 -16.25 -18.10
C ARG A 61 -8.56 -15.03 -17.34
N LEU A 62 -9.81 -14.65 -17.59
CA LEU A 62 -10.42 -13.47 -17.01
C LEU A 62 -11.48 -13.89 -15.99
N VAL A 63 -11.30 -13.48 -14.74
CA VAL A 63 -12.28 -13.64 -13.67
C VAL A 63 -12.82 -12.28 -13.31
N ILE A 64 -14.14 -12.11 -13.36
CA ILE A 64 -14.83 -10.89 -12.96
C ILE A 64 -15.71 -11.15 -11.75
N TYR A 65 -15.96 -10.11 -10.95
CA TYR A 65 -16.89 -10.20 -9.83
C TYR A 65 -17.56 -8.86 -9.55
N ASP A 66 -18.76 -8.94 -8.97
CA ASP A 66 -19.42 -7.82 -8.29
C ASP A 66 -19.63 -8.20 -6.81
N GLN A 67 -20.60 -7.57 -6.12
CA GLN A 67 -20.87 -7.88 -4.72
C GLN A 67 -21.34 -9.33 -4.52
N THR A 68 -22.22 -9.83 -5.39
CA THR A 68 -23.00 -11.07 -5.19
C THR A 68 -22.77 -12.13 -6.28
N GLY A 69 -22.09 -11.78 -7.37
CA GLY A 69 -21.88 -12.63 -8.56
C GLY A 69 -23.09 -12.72 -9.50
N HIS A 70 -24.08 -11.84 -9.35
CA HIS A 70 -25.40 -11.99 -10.00
C HIS A 70 -25.98 -10.72 -10.64
N ASP A 71 -25.31 -9.57 -10.54
CA ASP A 71 -25.81 -8.29 -11.06
C ASP A 71 -24.92 -7.78 -12.21
N VAL A 72 -24.07 -6.80 -11.91
CA VAL A 72 -23.23 -6.09 -12.89
C VAL A 72 -22.26 -7.05 -13.57
N SER A 73 -21.76 -8.06 -12.85
CA SER A 73 -20.89 -9.10 -13.41
C SER A 73 -21.52 -9.84 -14.58
N VAL A 74 -22.81 -10.21 -14.51
CA VAL A 74 -23.49 -10.94 -15.59
C VAL A 74 -23.58 -10.09 -16.86
N ARG A 75 -23.91 -8.80 -16.72
CA ARG A 75 -23.93 -7.84 -17.83
C ARG A 75 -22.52 -7.60 -18.39
N ALA A 76 -21.52 -7.51 -17.53
CA ALA A 76 -20.13 -7.32 -17.92
C ALA A 76 -19.60 -8.49 -18.78
N VAL A 77 -19.97 -9.75 -18.49
CA VAL A 77 -19.59 -10.90 -19.36
C VAL A 77 -20.02 -10.66 -20.80
N GLN A 78 -21.26 -10.23 -21.04
CA GLN A 78 -21.79 -10.06 -22.39
C GLN A 78 -21.00 -9.00 -23.18
N ARG A 79 -20.62 -7.91 -22.49
CA ARG A 79 -19.79 -6.85 -23.08
C ARG A 79 -18.37 -7.33 -23.35
N LEU A 80 -17.74 -8.03 -22.41
CA LEU A 80 -16.42 -8.63 -22.61
C LEU A 80 -16.41 -9.64 -23.78
N GLN A 81 -17.46 -10.45 -23.95
CA GLN A 81 -17.58 -11.36 -25.09
C GLN A 81 -17.68 -10.61 -26.43
N THR A 82 -18.36 -9.46 -26.45
CA THR A 82 -18.44 -8.59 -27.64
C THR A 82 -17.08 -7.96 -27.97
N LEU A 83 -16.26 -7.70 -26.95
CA LEU A 83 -14.86 -7.28 -27.09
C LEU A 83 -13.91 -8.42 -27.50
N GLY A 84 -14.42 -9.64 -27.69
CA GLY A 84 -13.64 -10.80 -28.10
C GLY A 84 -13.02 -11.60 -26.96
N TYR A 85 -13.29 -11.29 -25.69
CA TYR A 85 -12.80 -12.12 -24.58
C TYR A 85 -13.50 -13.47 -24.57
N THR A 86 -12.73 -14.55 -24.65
CA THR A 86 -13.26 -15.92 -24.80
C THR A 86 -13.24 -16.75 -23.53
N ASP A 87 -12.33 -16.46 -22.59
CA ASP A 87 -12.15 -17.19 -21.32
C ASP A 87 -12.60 -16.37 -20.10
N VAL A 88 -13.90 -16.03 -20.05
CA VAL A 88 -14.50 -15.19 -19.00
C VAL A 88 -15.26 -16.03 -17.97
N HIS A 89 -14.88 -15.85 -16.70
CA HIS A 89 -15.45 -16.51 -15.53
C HIS A 89 -16.05 -15.49 -14.56
N VAL A 90 -17.16 -15.85 -13.91
CA VAL A 90 -17.75 -15.05 -12.83
C VAL A 90 -17.46 -15.74 -11.49
N LEU A 91 -16.94 -14.98 -10.52
CA LEU A 91 -16.76 -15.47 -9.15
C LEU A 91 -18.12 -15.78 -8.51
N GLU A 92 -18.31 -17.03 -8.09
CA GLU A 92 -19.54 -17.46 -7.44
C GLU A 92 -19.73 -16.75 -6.10
N GLY A 93 -20.90 -16.12 -5.93
CA GLY A 93 -21.22 -15.33 -4.75
C GLY A 93 -20.53 -13.96 -4.69
N GLY A 94 -19.70 -13.60 -5.68
CA GLY A 94 -18.99 -12.31 -5.71
C GLY A 94 -18.08 -12.10 -4.50
N ALA A 95 -17.94 -10.84 -4.08
CA ALA A 95 -17.19 -10.48 -2.88
C ALA A 95 -17.80 -11.12 -1.60
N ASP A 96 -19.13 -11.21 -1.50
CA ASP A 96 -19.80 -11.84 -0.35
C ASP A 96 -19.46 -13.33 -0.26
N GLY A 97 -19.45 -14.03 -1.39
CA GLY A 97 -19.07 -15.44 -1.50
C GLY A 97 -17.61 -15.68 -1.13
N TRP A 98 -16.72 -14.78 -1.52
CA TRP A 98 -15.31 -14.81 -1.10
C TRP A 98 -15.16 -14.74 0.42
N GLN A 99 -15.87 -13.78 1.04
CA GLN A 99 -15.85 -13.63 2.49
C GLN A 99 -16.52 -14.82 3.21
N ALA A 100 -17.65 -15.31 2.70
CA ALA A 100 -18.35 -16.47 3.24
C ALA A 100 -17.51 -17.77 3.16
N ALA A 101 -16.60 -17.86 2.18
CA ALA A 101 -15.60 -18.91 2.06
C ALA A 101 -14.45 -18.80 3.07
N GLY A 102 -14.45 -17.78 3.94
CA GLY A 102 -13.41 -17.54 4.95
C GLY A 102 -12.15 -16.86 4.39
N LEU A 103 -12.24 -16.25 3.20
CA LEU A 103 -11.12 -15.55 2.56
C LEU A 103 -11.22 -14.04 2.82
N GLN A 104 -10.07 -13.37 2.94
CA GLN A 104 -9.99 -11.97 3.35
C GLN A 104 -10.38 -11.01 2.21
N LEU A 105 -11.13 -9.96 2.57
CA LEU A 105 -11.34 -8.77 1.74
C LEU A 105 -10.53 -7.60 2.31
N PHE A 106 -10.11 -6.67 1.45
CA PHE A 106 -9.29 -5.54 1.80
C PHE A 106 -10.03 -4.24 1.49
N ALA A 107 -10.05 -3.31 2.43
CA ALA A 107 -10.48 -1.94 2.18
C ALA A 107 -9.36 -1.12 1.54
N GLY A 108 -9.68 0.04 0.99
CA GLY A 108 -8.72 0.96 0.37
C GLY A 108 -8.46 0.67 -1.10
N VAL A 109 -7.36 1.21 -1.60
CA VAL A 109 -6.95 1.10 -3.02
C VAL A 109 -5.46 0.83 -3.10
N HIS A 110 -5.01 0.21 -4.20
CA HIS A 110 -3.60 -0.12 -4.45
C HIS A 110 -2.97 -0.97 -3.35
N VAL A 111 -3.78 -1.88 -2.79
CA VAL A 111 -3.42 -2.67 -1.60
C VAL A 111 -2.13 -3.48 -1.82
N PRO A 112 -1.91 -4.17 -2.96
CA PRO A 112 -0.65 -4.89 -3.19
C PRO A 112 0.59 -3.99 -3.11
N SER A 113 0.54 -2.81 -3.74
CA SER A 113 1.67 -1.86 -3.73
C SER A 113 1.95 -1.31 -2.33
N LYS A 114 0.91 -1.09 -1.51
CA LYS A 114 1.05 -0.60 -0.13
C LYS A 114 1.59 -1.69 0.80
N ALA A 115 1.02 -2.88 0.73
CA ALA A 115 1.51 -4.05 1.46
C ALA A 115 2.98 -4.34 1.11
N PHE A 116 3.34 -4.19 -0.16
CA PHE A 116 4.73 -4.31 -0.60
C PHE A 116 5.63 -3.24 0.01
N GLY A 117 5.18 -1.99 0.12
CA GLY A 117 5.93 -0.93 0.81
C GLY A 117 6.25 -1.28 2.26
N GLU A 118 5.27 -1.79 3.01
CA GLU A 118 5.49 -2.24 4.40
C GLU A 118 6.44 -3.44 4.46
N LEU A 119 6.33 -4.38 3.51
CA LEU A 119 7.22 -5.55 3.45
C LEU A 119 8.67 -5.15 3.11
N VAL A 120 8.87 -4.12 2.28
CA VAL A 120 10.19 -3.55 1.99
C VAL A 120 10.78 -2.91 3.25
N GLU A 121 10.00 -2.16 4.02
CA GLU A 121 10.46 -1.60 5.30
C GLU A 121 10.88 -2.71 6.28
N GLU A 122 10.08 -3.78 6.41
CA GLU A 122 10.40 -4.93 7.26
C GLU A 122 11.67 -5.66 6.80
N ALA A 123 11.82 -5.89 5.49
CA ALA A 123 12.93 -6.66 4.93
C ALA A 123 14.27 -5.88 4.88
N SER A 124 14.19 -4.58 4.62
CA SER A 124 15.37 -3.73 4.38
C SER A 124 15.72 -2.83 5.56
N HIS A 125 14.84 -2.71 6.56
CA HIS A 125 14.97 -1.77 7.67
C HIS A 125 15.25 -0.34 7.18
N THR A 126 14.46 0.10 6.20
CA THR A 126 14.61 1.42 5.59
C THR A 126 14.62 2.49 6.71
N PRO A 127 15.69 3.29 6.83
CA PRO A 127 15.79 4.28 7.90
C PRO A 127 14.67 5.30 7.83
N HIS A 128 14.22 5.76 8.99
CA HIS A 128 13.14 6.74 9.10
C HIS A 128 13.51 7.90 10.02
N ILE A 129 12.78 8.99 9.87
CA ILE A 129 12.83 10.16 10.75
C ILE A 129 11.41 10.61 11.07
N SER A 130 11.15 10.90 12.35
CA SER A 130 9.82 11.38 12.77
C SER A 130 9.56 12.81 12.31
N ALA A 131 8.28 13.20 12.23
CA ALA A 131 7.89 14.57 11.89
C ALA A 131 8.47 15.60 12.88
N THR A 132 8.49 15.27 14.17
CA THR A 132 9.02 16.16 15.22
C THR A 132 10.53 16.32 15.15
N GLU A 133 11.28 15.24 14.85
CA GLU A 133 12.74 15.31 14.67
C GLU A 133 13.10 16.13 13.43
N LEU A 134 12.43 15.89 12.31
CA LEU A 134 12.65 16.65 11.08
C LEU A 134 12.34 18.15 11.29
N ALA A 135 11.22 18.47 11.94
CA ALA A 135 10.88 19.85 12.27
C ALA A 135 11.94 20.51 13.18
N ALA A 136 12.49 19.76 14.13
CA ALA A 136 13.55 20.25 15.00
C ALA A 136 14.86 20.50 14.23
N LEU A 137 15.22 19.64 13.27
CA LEU A 137 16.37 19.87 12.37
C LEU A 137 16.17 21.13 11.53
N GLN A 138 14.99 21.30 10.93
CA GLN A 138 14.65 22.51 10.16
C GLN A 138 14.71 23.77 11.01
N ALA A 139 14.20 23.73 12.25
CA ALA A 139 14.23 24.87 13.17
C ALA A 139 15.65 25.27 13.59
N ARG A 140 16.59 24.30 13.64
CA ARG A 140 18.01 24.56 13.91
C ARG A 140 18.79 25.03 12.67
N GLY A 141 18.18 25.00 11.49
CA GLY A 141 18.85 25.33 10.22
C GLY A 141 19.90 24.30 9.83
N GLU A 142 19.76 23.05 10.26
CA GLU A 142 20.68 21.97 9.85
C GLU A 142 20.51 21.67 8.35
N PRO A 143 21.62 21.45 7.61
CA PRO A 143 21.56 21.17 6.19
C PRO A 143 20.89 19.82 5.94
N LEU A 144 19.84 19.81 5.12
CA LEU A 144 19.17 18.60 4.63
C LEU A 144 18.51 18.87 3.28
N VAL A 145 18.28 17.81 2.50
CA VAL A 145 17.47 17.84 1.29
C VAL A 145 16.18 17.06 1.55
N LEU A 146 15.03 17.72 1.36
CA LEU A 146 13.71 17.12 1.55
C LEU A 146 13.00 16.94 0.21
N LEU A 147 12.74 15.69 -0.18
CA LEU A 147 12.18 15.32 -1.48
C LEU A 147 10.77 14.74 -1.33
N ASP A 148 9.80 15.31 -2.06
CA ASP A 148 8.44 14.77 -2.09
C ASP A 148 8.26 13.82 -3.29
N GLY A 149 8.07 12.55 -2.98
CA GLY A 149 8.00 11.44 -3.94
C GLY A 149 6.70 11.33 -4.74
N ARG A 150 5.76 12.27 -4.55
CA ARG A 150 4.42 12.24 -5.16
C ARG A 150 4.36 12.99 -6.50
N PRO A 151 3.31 12.76 -7.30
CA PRO A 151 3.01 13.60 -8.47
C PRO A 151 2.87 15.08 -8.10
N PHE A 152 3.22 15.94 -9.04
CA PHE A 152 3.25 17.39 -8.84
C PHE A 152 1.90 17.97 -8.39
N ASP A 153 0.78 17.43 -8.89
CA ASP A 153 -0.55 17.89 -8.45
C ASP A 153 -0.87 17.51 -7.00
N GLU A 154 -0.39 16.38 -6.50
CA GLU A 154 -0.52 16.03 -5.07
C GLU A 154 0.39 16.91 -4.19
N TYR A 155 1.60 17.21 -4.68
CA TYR A 155 2.55 18.10 -4.02
C TYR A 155 1.99 19.52 -3.89
N ARG A 156 1.45 20.08 -4.98
CA ARG A 156 0.89 21.44 -5.01
C ARG A 156 -0.30 21.60 -4.07
N LYS A 157 -1.10 20.54 -3.85
CA LYS A 157 -2.22 20.56 -2.90
C LYS A 157 -1.74 20.82 -1.48
N MET A 158 -0.70 20.12 -1.04
CA MET A 158 -0.07 20.29 0.28
C MET A 158 1.26 19.54 0.35
N THR A 159 2.26 20.07 1.06
CA THR A 159 3.57 19.45 1.22
C THR A 159 4.24 19.88 2.53
N ILE A 160 5.37 19.25 2.87
CA ILE A 160 6.20 19.63 4.01
C ILE A 160 6.96 20.93 3.66
N PRO A 161 7.01 21.94 4.55
CA PRO A 161 7.73 23.18 4.29
C PRO A 161 9.17 22.95 3.83
N GLY A 162 9.58 23.66 2.77
CA GLY A 162 10.94 23.59 2.21
C GLY A 162 11.24 22.36 1.34
N SER A 163 10.33 21.40 1.22
CA SER A 163 10.48 20.24 0.33
C SER A 163 10.53 20.62 -1.16
N ILE A 164 11.13 19.76 -1.97
CA ILE A 164 11.19 19.85 -3.44
C ILE A 164 10.43 18.67 -4.05
N CYS A 165 9.53 18.92 -5.00
CA CYS A 165 8.85 17.84 -5.70
C CYS A 165 9.83 17.06 -6.58
N CYS A 166 9.95 15.75 -6.35
CA CYS A 166 10.68 14.80 -7.18
C CYS A 166 9.98 13.44 -7.11
N PRO A 167 9.03 13.16 -8.02
CA PRO A 167 8.30 11.89 -8.03
C PRO A 167 9.25 10.70 -8.01
N ASN A 168 8.91 9.61 -7.30
CA ASN A 168 9.84 8.50 -7.09
C ASN A 168 10.47 7.92 -8.36
N GLY A 169 9.74 7.92 -9.49
CA GLY A 169 10.26 7.45 -10.78
C GLY A 169 11.40 8.32 -11.34
N GLU A 170 11.53 9.57 -10.87
CA GLU A 170 12.54 10.53 -11.29
C GLU A 170 13.75 10.58 -10.35
N LEU A 171 13.66 10.05 -9.12
CA LEU A 171 14.68 10.20 -8.08
C LEU A 171 16.08 9.80 -8.57
N GLY A 172 16.23 8.58 -9.11
CA GLY A 172 17.54 8.10 -9.58
C GLY A 172 18.13 8.92 -10.72
N TYR A 173 17.29 9.57 -11.53
CA TYR A 173 17.71 10.40 -12.65
C TYR A 173 18.04 11.84 -12.21
N ARG A 174 17.28 12.40 -11.26
CA ARG A 174 17.35 13.83 -10.89
C ARG A 174 18.17 14.11 -9.63
N LEU A 175 18.55 13.10 -8.85
CA LEU A 175 19.16 13.31 -7.53
C LEU A 175 20.42 14.18 -7.58
N ALA A 176 21.29 13.95 -8.57
CA ALA A 176 22.55 14.68 -8.70
C ALA A 176 22.36 16.20 -8.93
N ASP A 177 21.18 16.60 -9.43
CA ASP A 177 20.83 18.01 -9.61
C ASP A 177 20.19 18.63 -8.35
N LEU A 178 19.84 17.81 -7.36
CA LEU A 178 19.10 18.19 -6.15
C LEU A 178 19.95 18.18 -4.88
N VAL A 179 21.08 17.47 -4.90
CA VAL A 179 21.96 17.28 -3.74
C VAL A 179 23.35 17.78 -4.09
N ALA A 180 23.89 18.68 -3.28
CA ALA A 180 25.15 19.37 -3.57
C ALA A 180 26.40 18.54 -3.23
N ASP A 181 26.29 17.55 -2.33
CA ASP A 181 27.40 16.78 -1.81
C ASP A 181 26.95 15.38 -1.32
N ASP A 182 27.90 14.53 -0.97
CA ASP A 182 27.69 13.13 -0.57
C ASP A 182 27.35 12.93 0.92
N THR A 183 27.24 14.00 1.70
CA THR A 183 27.10 13.96 3.18
C THR A 183 25.80 14.56 3.69
N THR A 184 25.20 15.50 2.95
CA THR A 184 23.94 16.14 3.33
C THR A 184 22.82 15.10 3.43
N PRO A 185 22.13 14.97 4.57
CA PRO A 185 21.02 14.03 4.73
C PRO A 185 19.90 14.27 3.70
N ILE A 186 19.36 13.18 3.16
CA ILE A 186 18.22 13.20 2.25
C ILE A 186 17.02 12.59 2.98
N VAL A 187 15.92 13.33 3.05
CA VAL A 187 14.66 12.84 3.59
C VAL A 187 13.64 12.75 2.45
N VAL A 188 13.04 11.58 2.25
CA VAL A 188 11.98 11.37 1.25
C VAL A 188 10.63 11.33 1.94
N ASN A 189 9.68 12.18 1.52
CA ASN A 189 8.32 12.18 2.04
C ASN A 189 7.29 11.79 0.99
N CYS A 190 6.12 11.37 1.47
CA CYS A 190 4.91 11.31 0.67
C CYS A 190 3.69 11.78 1.50
N ALA A 191 2.49 11.31 1.18
CA ALA A 191 1.28 11.61 1.93
C ALA A 191 1.08 10.69 3.15
N GLY A 192 1.51 9.43 3.03
CA GLY A 192 1.45 8.39 4.05
C GLY A 192 2.82 7.74 4.22
N ARG A 193 2.95 6.43 3.96
CA ARG A 193 4.18 5.67 4.22
C ARG A 193 4.79 5.04 2.95
N THR A 194 3.96 4.38 2.15
CA THR A 194 4.42 3.57 1.00
C THR A 194 5.47 4.25 0.10
N ARG A 195 5.17 5.45 -0.41
CA ARG A 195 6.06 6.17 -1.35
C ARG A 195 7.33 6.70 -0.69
N SER A 196 7.30 7.10 0.59
CA SER A 196 8.52 7.55 1.27
C SER A 196 9.48 6.39 1.50
N ILE A 197 8.97 5.22 1.92
CA ILE A 197 9.77 4.00 2.06
C ILE A 197 10.41 3.61 0.74
N ILE A 198 9.60 3.45 -0.33
CA ILE A 198 10.11 3.03 -1.65
C ILE A 198 11.10 4.04 -2.21
N GLY A 199 10.85 5.34 -2.05
CA GLY A 199 11.76 6.38 -2.53
C GLY A 199 13.09 6.39 -1.78
N ALA A 200 13.06 6.33 -0.44
CA ALA A 200 14.26 6.24 0.38
C ALA A 200 15.07 4.97 0.06
N GLN A 201 14.39 3.82 0.02
CA GLN A 201 15.02 2.54 -0.31
C GLN A 201 15.59 2.52 -1.73
N THR A 202 14.96 3.19 -2.70
CA THR A 202 15.52 3.34 -4.06
C THR A 202 16.88 4.02 -4.02
N LEU A 203 17.02 5.12 -3.27
CA LEU A 203 18.28 5.83 -3.17
C LEU A 203 19.36 4.97 -2.49
N ILE A 204 19.00 4.27 -1.42
CA ILE A 204 19.88 3.34 -0.71
C ILE A 204 20.37 2.23 -1.64
N ASP A 205 19.46 1.61 -2.41
CA ASP A 205 19.79 0.52 -3.32
C ASP A 205 20.59 0.95 -4.55
N LEU A 206 20.50 2.23 -4.94
CA LEU A 206 21.38 2.85 -5.93
C LEU A 206 22.80 3.13 -5.38
N GLY A 207 22.99 3.02 -4.06
CA GLY A 207 24.28 3.21 -3.39
C GLY A 207 24.66 4.67 -3.23
N VAL A 208 23.68 5.57 -3.04
CA VAL A 208 23.99 6.97 -2.69
C VAL A 208 24.74 7.00 -1.35
N LYS A 209 25.70 7.91 -1.21
CA LYS A 209 26.53 7.99 0.00
C LYS A 209 25.89 8.79 1.13
N ASN A 210 24.95 9.66 0.78
CA ASN A 210 24.21 10.47 1.72
C ASN A 210 23.45 9.59 2.72
N PRO A 211 23.31 10.02 3.99
CA PRO A 211 22.32 9.46 4.89
C PRO A 211 20.92 9.64 4.28
N VAL A 212 20.15 8.57 4.13
CA VAL A 212 18.80 8.61 3.54
C VAL A 212 17.77 8.15 4.55
N TYR A 213 16.68 8.90 4.68
CA TYR A 213 15.56 8.60 5.58
C TYR A 213 14.22 8.71 4.85
N ALA A 214 13.28 7.84 5.19
CA ALA A 214 11.86 8.04 4.92
C ALA A 214 11.24 8.93 6.02
N LEU A 215 10.47 9.96 5.66
CA LEU A 215 9.66 10.68 6.64
C LEU A 215 8.52 9.78 7.11
N GLU A 216 8.48 9.50 8.41
CA GLU A 216 7.41 8.70 9.02
C GLU A 216 6.05 9.32 8.76
N ASN A 217 5.15 8.52 8.17
CA ASN A 217 3.76 8.88 7.92
C ASN A 217 3.55 10.14 7.06
N GLY A 218 4.61 10.70 6.44
CA GLY A 218 4.53 11.77 5.45
C GLY A 218 3.80 13.03 5.93
N THR A 219 3.04 13.67 5.02
CA THR A 219 2.25 14.86 5.36
C THR A 219 1.12 14.56 6.35
N GLN A 220 0.61 13.33 6.42
CA GLN A 220 -0.33 12.94 7.47
C GLN A 220 0.34 12.94 8.84
N GLY A 221 1.54 12.37 8.99
CA GLY A 221 2.32 12.40 10.23
C GLY A 221 2.63 13.82 10.68
N TRP A 222 3.04 14.67 9.74
CA TRP A 222 3.29 16.10 9.97
C TRP A 222 2.05 16.83 10.51
N TYR A 223 0.89 16.60 9.86
CA TYR A 223 -0.37 17.18 10.30
C TYR A 223 -0.84 16.64 11.66
N LEU A 224 -0.64 15.35 11.92
CA LEU A 224 -0.97 14.74 13.21
C LEU A 224 -0.12 15.30 14.36
N ALA A 225 1.12 15.71 14.07
CA ALA A 225 2.03 16.37 15.00
C ALA A 225 1.76 17.88 15.17
N ASP A 226 0.64 18.41 14.65
CA ASP A 226 0.29 19.83 14.72
C ASP A 226 1.30 20.78 14.04
N LEU A 227 2.05 20.25 13.07
CA LEU A 227 3.00 21.04 12.30
C LEU A 227 2.33 21.60 11.02
N PRO A 228 2.65 22.85 10.63
CA PRO A 228 2.02 23.49 9.48
C PRO A 228 2.51 22.87 8.17
N LEU A 229 1.56 22.56 7.28
CA LEU A 229 1.83 22.19 5.89
C LEU A 229 1.95 23.44 5.01
N GLU A 230 2.75 23.32 3.95
CA GLU A 230 2.81 24.32 2.89
C GLU A 230 1.85 23.95 1.76
N HIS A 231 1.15 24.94 1.19
CA HIS A 231 0.19 24.75 0.10
C HIS A 231 0.57 25.59 -1.11
N GLY A 232 0.28 25.10 -2.32
CA GLY A 232 0.53 25.85 -3.56
C GLY A 232 2.00 25.90 -4.00
N SER A 233 2.89 25.13 -3.36
CA SER A 233 4.32 25.11 -3.72
C SER A 233 4.53 24.69 -5.18
N THR A 234 5.54 25.30 -5.81
CA THR A 234 5.96 25.04 -7.19
C THR A 234 7.40 24.55 -7.30
N ARG A 235 8.09 24.31 -6.16
CA ARG A 235 9.48 23.83 -6.16
C ARG A 235 9.55 22.40 -6.72
N ARG A 236 10.40 22.22 -7.73
CA ARG A 236 10.61 20.96 -8.44
C ARG A 236 12.04 20.88 -8.94
N TYR A 237 12.47 19.67 -9.28
CA TYR A 237 13.75 19.43 -9.94
C TYR A 237 13.90 20.27 -11.24
N PRO A 238 15.15 20.61 -11.63
CA PRO A 238 15.40 21.37 -12.85
C PRO A 238 14.98 20.58 -14.09
N GLN A 239 14.41 21.28 -15.08
CA GLN A 239 13.92 20.63 -16.31
C GLN A 239 15.07 19.98 -17.11
N VAL A 240 16.21 20.66 -17.20
CA VAL A 240 17.42 20.14 -17.84
C VAL A 240 18.35 19.61 -16.76
N SER A 241 18.65 18.31 -16.81
CA SER A 241 19.65 17.70 -15.95
C SER A 241 21.05 18.04 -16.47
N ALA A 242 21.98 18.39 -15.58
CA ALA A 242 23.36 18.62 -15.95
C ALA A 242 24.03 17.25 -16.19
N ALA A 243 24.19 16.87 -17.45
CA ALA A 243 24.57 15.54 -17.95
C ALA A 243 25.93 14.94 -17.47
N ALA A 244 26.58 15.49 -16.44
CA ALA A 244 27.88 15.04 -15.94
C ALA A 244 27.85 13.68 -15.22
N SER A 245 26.69 13.23 -14.70
CA SER A 245 26.57 12.01 -13.88
C SER A 245 25.80 10.84 -14.53
N LEU A 246 25.29 11.01 -15.76
CA LEU A 246 24.34 10.06 -16.36
C LEU A 246 24.93 8.65 -16.56
N ALA A 247 26.23 8.53 -16.85
CA ALA A 247 26.89 7.23 -16.98
C ALA A 247 26.88 6.44 -15.67
N GLN A 248 27.20 7.09 -14.55
CA GLN A 248 27.18 6.49 -13.22
C GLN A 248 25.76 6.12 -12.78
N GLN A 249 24.78 6.99 -13.05
CA GLN A 249 23.37 6.72 -12.76
C GLN A 249 22.87 5.48 -13.52
N ARG A 250 23.19 5.37 -14.82
CA ARG A 250 22.85 4.20 -15.65
C ARG A 250 23.48 2.92 -15.10
N GLU A 251 24.74 2.99 -14.68
CA GLU A 251 25.44 1.84 -14.11
C GLU A 251 24.78 1.39 -12.80
N ALA A 252 24.48 2.32 -11.89
CA ALA A 252 23.79 2.04 -10.64
C ALA A 252 22.39 1.44 -10.87
N ALA A 253 21.61 2.05 -11.76
CA ALA A 253 20.28 1.56 -12.15
C ALA A 253 20.34 0.16 -12.77
N THR A 254 21.34 -0.10 -13.60
CA THR A 254 21.57 -1.42 -14.22
C THR A 254 21.93 -2.47 -13.17
N ARG A 255 22.83 -2.15 -12.23
CA ARG A 255 23.19 -3.07 -11.13
C ARG A 255 21.98 -3.42 -10.26
N LEU A 256 21.16 -2.43 -9.93
CA LEU A 256 19.92 -2.65 -9.18
C LEU A 256 18.94 -3.54 -9.96
N ALA A 257 18.73 -3.25 -11.24
CA ALA A 257 17.88 -4.06 -12.11
C ALA A 257 18.37 -5.52 -12.19
N GLN A 258 19.67 -5.74 -12.34
CA GLN A 258 20.28 -7.07 -12.36
C GLN A 258 20.10 -7.82 -11.03
N ARG A 259 20.32 -7.14 -9.89
CA ARG A 259 20.07 -7.70 -8.54
C ARG A 259 18.61 -8.19 -8.40
N ALA A 260 17.66 -7.45 -8.97
CA ALA A 260 16.23 -7.81 -8.98
C ALA A 260 15.83 -8.83 -10.07
N GLY A 261 16.79 -9.34 -10.86
CA GLY A 261 16.50 -10.30 -11.93
C GLY A 261 15.79 -9.70 -13.15
N VAL A 262 15.91 -8.39 -13.38
CA VAL A 262 15.42 -7.74 -14.59
C VAL A 262 16.27 -8.15 -15.78
N THR A 263 15.62 -8.42 -16.91
CA THR A 263 16.28 -8.74 -18.18
C THR A 263 16.02 -7.64 -19.20
N THR A 264 17.02 -7.34 -20.02
CA THR A 264 16.89 -6.42 -21.16
C THR A 264 16.47 -7.19 -22.41
N VAL A 265 15.54 -6.62 -23.18
CA VAL A 265 15.01 -7.21 -24.42
C VAL A 265 15.17 -6.23 -25.58
N ASP A 266 15.34 -6.73 -26.81
CA ASP A 266 15.39 -5.88 -28.00
C ASP A 266 14.01 -5.73 -28.67
N ALA A 267 13.93 -4.83 -29.65
CA ALA A 267 12.69 -4.54 -30.37
C ALA A 267 12.16 -5.78 -31.12
N GLU A 268 13.03 -6.60 -31.70
CA GLU A 268 12.65 -7.81 -32.44
C GLU A 268 11.95 -8.82 -31.53
N GLN A 269 12.51 -9.05 -30.34
CA GLN A 269 11.89 -9.93 -29.34
C GLN A 269 10.52 -9.42 -28.90
N VAL A 270 10.36 -8.11 -28.72
CA VAL A 270 9.08 -7.50 -28.32
C VAL A 270 8.03 -7.60 -29.44
N VAL A 271 8.43 -7.40 -30.70
CA VAL A 271 7.55 -7.63 -31.86
C VAL A 271 7.10 -9.09 -31.90
N ALA A 272 8.01 -10.05 -31.71
CA ALA A 272 7.66 -11.47 -31.64
C ALA A 272 6.67 -11.78 -30.50
N TRP A 273 6.85 -11.16 -29.33
CA TRP A 273 5.90 -11.30 -28.21
C TRP A 273 4.55 -10.64 -28.46
N SER A 274 4.49 -9.56 -29.24
CA SER A 274 3.20 -8.92 -29.57
C SER A 274 2.29 -9.82 -30.42
N GLY A 275 2.87 -10.77 -31.17
CA GLY A 275 2.14 -11.77 -31.94
C GLY A 275 1.88 -13.09 -31.20
N ASP A 276 2.26 -13.22 -29.93
CA ASP A 276 2.06 -14.42 -29.11
C ASP A 276 0.66 -14.38 -28.44
N PRO A 277 -0.35 -15.11 -28.95
CA PRO A 277 -1.70 -15.05 -28.40
C PRO A 277 -1.81 -15.72 -27.02
N ALA A 278 -0.78 -16.42 -26.54
CA ALA A 278 -0.82 -17.12 -25.26
C ALA A 278 -0.46 -16.23 -24.07
N ARG A 279 0.05 -15.01 -24.30
CA ARG A 279 0.61 -14.14 -23.25
C ARG A 279 0.26 -12.68 -23.45
N SER A 280 -0.01 -11.99 -22.35
CA SER A 280 -0.26 -10.55 -22.35
C SER A 280 1.05 -9.77 -22.40
N LEU A 281 1.10 -8.71 -23.20
CA LEU A 281 2.23 -7.80 -23.33
C LEU A 281 1.79 -6.37 -23.01
N PHE A 282 2.46 -5.73 -22.07
CA PHE A 282 2.33 -4.31 -21.78
C PHE A 282 3.60 -3.58 -22.19
N LEU A 283 3.43 -2.49 -22.94
CA LEU A 283 4.50 -1.57 -23.27
C LEU A 283 4.33 -0.31 -22.43
N CYS A 284 5.20 -0.11 -21.45
CA CYS A 284 5.05 0.86 -20.36
C CYS A 284 6.07 1.99 -20.48
N ASP A 285 5.63 3.18 -20.87
CA ASP A 285 6.47 4.37 -20.84
C ASP A 285 6.48 4.97 -19.44
N VAL A 286 7.63 4.90 -18.76
CA VAL A 286 7.76 5.29 -17.36
C VAL A 286 8.13 6.75 -17.14
N ARG A 287 8.26 7.52 -18.22
CA ARG A 287 8.66 8.93 -18.18
C ARG A 287 7.52 9.83 -17.69
N THR A 288 7.82 11.12 -17.57
CA THR A 288 6.85 12.13 -17.12
C THR A 288 5.67 12.28 -18.09
N PRO A 289 4.49 12.75 -17.62
CA PRO A 289 3.37 13.10 -18.50
C PRO A 289 3.74 14.03 -19.65
N GLU A 290 4.59 15.00 -19.39
CA GLU A 290 5.04 15.98 -20.37
C GLU A 290 5.90 15.32 -21.46
N GLU A 291 6.81 14.41 -21.09
CA GLU A 291 7.64 13.67 -22.03
C GLU A 291 6.84 12.68 -22.88
N PHE A 292 5.83 12.02 -22.30
CA PHE A 292 4.95 11.12 -23.04
C PHE A 292 4.08 11.89 -24.04
N ALA A 293 3.51 13.02 -23.62
CA ALA A 293 2.70 13.88 -24.49
C ALA A 293 3.51 14.46 -25.66
N PHE A 294 4.81 14.71 -25.47
CA PHE A 294 5.71 15.11 -26.54
C PHE A 294 5.95 14.00 -27.58
N GLY A 295 5.89 12.74 -27.15
CA GLY A 295 5.95 11.58 -28.03
C GLY A 295 6.50 10.33 -27.33
N SER A 296 5.97 9.18 -27.69
CA SER A 296 6.41 7.84 -27.23
C SER A 296 6.38 6.85 -28.40
N LEU A 297 6.70 5.58 -28.11
CA LEU A 297 6.63 4.50 -29.09
C LEU A 297 5.16 4.13 -29.39
N PRO A 298 4.81 3.85 -30.66
CA PRO A 298 3.47 3.34 -30.99
C PRO A 298 3.12 2.08 -30.19
N GLY A 299 1.93 2.07 -29.60
CA GLY A 299 1.44 1.00 -28.74
C GLY A 299 1.85 1.12 -27.26
N ALA A 300 2.69 2.10 -26.89
CA ALA A 300 3.03 2.33 -25.49
C ALA A 300 1.88 2.98 -24.70
N GLN A 301 1.66 2.50 -23.49
CA GLN A 301 0.83 3.13 -22.48
C GLN A 301 1.70 4.05 -21.61
N HIS A 302 1.17 5.21 -21.24
CA HIS A 302 1.81 6.06 -20.25
C HIS A 302 1.62 5.53 -18.84
N THR A 303 2.73 5.27 -18.15
CA THR A 303 2.75 4.66 -16.81
C THR A 303 3.87 5.29 -15.97
N PRO A 304 3.74 6.56 -15.51
CA PRO A 304 4.81 7.25 -14.78
C PRO A 304 5.43 6.37 -13.70
N GLY A 305 6.76 6.22 -13.69
CA GLY A 305 7.43 5.16 -12.93
C GLY A 305 7.02 5.07 -11.45
N GLY A 306 6.97 6.21 -10.76
CA GLY A 306 6.54 6.26 -9.35
C GLY A 306 5.08 5.86 -9.14
N GLN A 307 4.20 6.17 -10.09
CA GLN A 307 2.79 5.74 -10.06
C GLN A 307 2.63 4.28 -10.45
N LEU A 308 3.39 3.79 -11.43
CA LEU A 308 3.36 2.38 -11.80
C LEU A 308 3.74 1.46 -10.62
N ILE A 309 4.65 1.91 -9.74
CA ILE A 309 5.01 1.18 -8.51
C ILE A 309 3.93 1.35 -7.42
N GLN A 310 3.43 2.57 -7.21
CA GLN A 310 2.47 2.89 -6.14
C GLN A 310 1.06 2.35 -6.41
N SER A 311 0.65 2.25 -7.66
CA SER A 311 -0.70 1.89 -8.09
C SER A 311 -0.63 0.99 -9.34
N THR A 312 0.08 -0.14 -9.22
CA THR A 312 0.33 -1.04 -10.35
C THR A 312 -0.98 -1.56 -10.97
N ASP A 313 -1.98 -1.80 -10.13
CA ASP A 313 -3.34 -2.21 -10.47
C ASP A 313 -4.09 -1.21 -11.36
N LEU A 314 -3.74 0.08 -11.35
CA LEU A 314 -4.33 1.08 -12.25
C LEU A 314 -3.88 0.89 -13.71
N TYR A 315 -2.71 0.28 -13.91
CA TYR A 315 -2.03 0.20 -15.19
C TYR A 315 -1.96 -1.21 -15.75
N ILE A 316 -1.87 -2.23 -14.88
CA ILE A 316 -1.62 -3.63 -15.23
C ILE A 316 -2.71 -4.49 -14.61
N GLY A 317 -3.66 -4.93 -15.43
CA GLY A 317 -4.79 -5.76 -15.00
C GLY A 317 -4.53 -7.27 -15.02
N VAL A 318 -3.39 -7.70 -15.57
CA VAL A 318 -3.07 -9.13 -15.76
C VAL A 318 -1.84 -9.50 -14.93
N ARG A 319 -2.03 -10.41 -13.98
CA ARG A 319 -0.93 -11.00 -13.22
C ARG A 319 -0.21 -12.03 -14.10
N GLY A 320 1.13 -12.03 -14.05
CA GLY A 320 1.95 -12.91 -14.89
C GLY A 320 2.19 -12.41 -16.31
N ALA A 321 1.66 -11.24 -16.69
CA ALA A 321 1.93 -10.62 -17.99
C ALA A 321 3.42 -10.25 -18.17
N ARG A 322 3.83 -10.04 -19.41
CA ARG A 322 5.13 -9.45 -19.77
C ARG A 322 5.00 -7.92 -19.74
N LEU A 323 5.81 -7.25 -18.94
CA LEU A 323 5.85 -5.78 -18.85
C LEU A 323 7.18 -5.29 -19.42
N VAL A 324 7.15 -4.54 -20.52
CA VAL A 324 8.34 -3.97 -21.17
C VAL A 324 8.38 -2.47 -20.91
N LEU A 325 9.40 -2.03 -20.18
CA LEU A 325 9.51 -0.67 -19.70
C LEU A 325 10.40 0.16 -20.63
N ILE A 326 9.98 1.39 -20.89
CA ILE A 326 10.62 2.34 -21.80
C ILE A 326 10.97 3.62 -21.06
N ASP A 327 12.21 4.08 -21.29
CA ASP A 327 12.64 5.44 -21.05
C ASP A 327 13.51 5.93 -22.23
N ASN A 328 14.15 7.09 -22.08
CA ASN A 328 15.16 7.61 -23.00
C ASN A 328 16.54 7.82 -22.34
N ASP A 329 16.57 7.82 -21.01
CA ASP A 329 17.75 8.08 -20.21
C ASP A 329 18.48 6.80 -19.77
N GLY A 330 17.84 5.63 -19.76
CA GLY A 330 18.43 4.37 -19.29
C GLY A 330 18.62 4.28 -17.78
N VAL A 331 17.93 5.12 -17.00
CA VAL A 331 17.97 5.14 -15.53
C VAL A 331 16.61 4.78 -14.95
N ARG A 332 15.54 5.44 -15.44
CA ARG A 332 14.18 5.29 -14.90
C ARG A 332 13.60 3.90 -15.13
N ALA A 333 13.67 3.37 -16.35
CA ALA A 333 13.11 2.07 -16.70
C ALA A 333 13.78 0.91 -15.92
N PRO A 334 15.12 0.81 -15.80
CA PRO A 334 15.76 -0.21 -14.97
C PRO A 334 15.36 -0.15 -13.50
N ILE A 335 15.27 1.05 -12.91
CA ILE A 335 14.83 1.22 -11.51
C ILE A 335 13.39 0.74 -11.33
N VAL A 336 12.47 1.21 -12.19
CA VAL A 336 11.06 0.82 -12.11
C VAL A 336 10.89 -0.68 -12.34
N ALA A 337 11.63 -1.26 -13.28
CA ALA A 337 11.62 -2.71 -13.54
C ALA A 337 12.05 -3.51 -12.32
N SER A 338 13.05 -3.02 -11.58
CA SER A 338 13.55 -3.68 -10.37
C SER A 338 12.46 -3.77 -9.29
N TRP A 339 11.65 -2.72 -9.12
CA TRP A 339 10.55 -2.72 -8.18
C TRP A 339 9.39 -3.61 -8.63
N LEU A 340 9.07 -3.59 -9.93
CA LEU A 340 8.03 -4.48 -10.46
C LEU A 340 8.40 -5.97 -10.34
N ARG A 341 9.69 -6.33 -10.49
CA ARG A 341 10.17 -7.70 -10.22
C ARG A 341 9.96 -8.09 -8.77
N GLN A 342 10.25 -7.18 -7.85
CA GLN A 342 10.03 -7.40 -6.42
C GLN A 342 8.54 -7.45 -6.06
N LEU A 343 7.67 -6.73 -6.77
CA LEU A 343 6.21 -6.85 -6.68
C LEU A 343 5.67 -8.17 -7.32
N GLY A 344 6.54 -9.01 -7.89
CA GLY A 344 6.17 -10.30 -8.47
C GLY A 344 5.81 -10.28 -9.96
N HIS A 345 6.01 -9.15 -10.67
CA HIS A 345 5.73 -9.04 -12.10
C HIS A 345 6.91 -9.47 -12.98
N GLN A 346 6.61 -9.87 -14.22
CA GLN A 346 7.64 -10.17 -15.22
C GLN A 346 8.02 -8.88 -15.96
N ALA A 347 8.87 -8.07 -15.35
CA ALA A 347 9.32 -6.79 -15.91
C ALA A 347 10.65 -6.88 -16.68
N TYR A 348 10.71 -6.21 -17.82
CA TYR A 348 11.83 -6.14 -18.74
C TYR A 348 12.15 -4.69 -19.08
N VAL A 349 13.39 -4.42 -19.48
CA VAL A 349 13.80 -3.09 -20.00
C VAL A 349 14.00 -3.20 -21.51
N LEU A 350 13.43 -2.27 -22.27
CA LEU A 350 13.64 -2.19 -23.71
C LEU A 350 15.04 -1.64 -24.03
N LYS A 351 15.86 -2.43 -24.71
CA LYS A 351 17.18 -2.02 -25.18
C LYS A 351 17.04 -0.84 -26.13
N GLY A 352 17.75 0.25 -25.83
CA GLY A 352 17.69 1.48 -26.61
C GLY A 352 16.48 2.36 -26.32
N GLY A 353 15.55 1.93 -25.46
CA GLY A 353 14.41 2.75 -25.01
C GLY A 353 13.60 3.32 -26.19
N LEU A 354 13.33 4.63 -26.16
CA LEU A 354 12.68 5.34 -27.28
C LEU A 354 13.43 5.26 -28.62
N HIS A 355 14.74 4.98 -28.61
CA HIS A 355 15.56 4.86 -29.81
C HIS A 355 15.67 3.41 -30.32
N SER A 356 14.88 2.49 -29.76
CA SER A 356 14.88 1.07 -30.13
C SER A 356 14.34 0.79 -31.55
N GLY A 357 13.59 1.73 -32.13
CA GLY A 357 12.87 1.54 -33.40
C GLY A 357 11.63 0.64 -33.29
N LEU A 358 11.23 0.23 -32.08
CA LEU A 358 10.03 -0.56 -31.85
C LEU A 358 8.77 0.26 -32.19
N ALA A 359 7.85 -0.33 -32.96
CA ALA A 359 6.52 0.20 -33.17
C ALA A 359 5.53 -0.96 -33.17
N LEU A 360 4.51 -0.86 -32.32
CA LEU A 360 3.38 -1.80 -32.31
C LEU A 360 2.13 -1.09 -32.80
N THR A 361 1.34 -1.77 -33.61
CA THR A 361 0.05 -1.24 -34.09
C THR A 361 -0.95 -1.30 -32.93
N PRO A 362 -1.48 -0.16 -32.45
CA PRO A 362 -2.52 -0.19 -31.44
C PRO A 362 -3.82 -0.73 -32.05
N GLU A 363 -4.43 -1.75 -31.42
CA GLU A 363 -5.81 -2.14 -31.74
C GLU A 363 -6.76 -1.05 -31.22
N ARG A 364 -7.57 -0.47 -32.10
CA ARG A 364 -8.63 0.49 -31.73
C ARG A 364 -9.90 0.10 -32.45
N ASP A 365 -10.73 -0.69 -31.77
CA ASP A 365 -12.08 -0.95 -32.22
C ASP A 365 -13.05 0.06 -31.60
N ALA A 366 -14.05 0.47 -32.38
CA ALA A 366 -15.13 1.30 -31.86
C ALA A 366 -15.96 0.47 -30.87
N VAL A 367 -16.01 0.92 -29.62
CA VAL A 367 -16.54 0.09 -28.53
C VAL A 367 -18.05 0.17 -28.35
N ALA A 368 -18.66 1.26 -28.84
CA ALA A 368 -20.10 1.44 -28.92
C ALA A 368 -20.46 2.34 -30.10
N PRO A 369 -21.71 2.28 -30.62
CA PRO A 369 -22.21 3.24 -31.60
C PRO A 369 -22.13 4.67 -31.04
N ALA A 370 -21.62 5.60 -31.83
CA ALA A 370 -21.54 7.00 -31.44
C ALA A 370 -22.93 7.58 -31.18
N LEU A 371 -23.09 8.30 -30.06
CA LEU A 371 -24.34 8.97 -29.72
C LEU A 371 -24.34 10.40 -30.32
N PRO A 372 -25.44 10.84 -30.97
CA PRO A 372 -25.51 12.20 -31.49
C PRO A 372 -25.44 13.23 -30.35
N SER A 373 -24.67 14.30 -30.53
CA SER A 373 -24.61 15.39 -29.56
C SER A 373 -25.83 16.31 -29.66
N ILE A 374 -26.11 17.04 -28.57
CA ILE A 374 -27.04 18.18 -28.53
C ILE A 374 -26.26 19.43 -28.11
N SER A 375 -26.60 20.60 -28.66
CA SER A 375 -25.98 21.85 -28.21
C SER A 375 -26.51 22.29 -26.85
N ALA A 376 -25.73 23.10 -26.13
CA ALA A 376 -26.16 23.63 -24.84
C ALA A 376 -27.44 24.49 -24.94
N ALA A 377 -27.59 25.26 -26.03
CA ALA A 377 -28.78 26.06 -26.28
C ALA A 377 -30.02 25.21 -26.55
N GLU A 378 -29.93 24.21 -27.44
CA GLU A 378 -31.04 23.29 -27.73
C GLU A 378 -31.47 22.51 -26.49
N LEU A 379 -30.50 22.09 -25.65
CA LEU A 379 -30.82 21.44 -24.39
C LEU A 379 -31.54 22.40 -23.42
N ALA A 380 -31.07 23.64 -23.31
CA ALA A 380 -31.71 24.63 -22.44
C ALA A 380 -33.17 24.88 -22.83
N ASP A 381 -33.48 24.95 -24.12
CA ASP A 381 -34.84 25.08 -24.61
C ASP A 381 -35.66 23.80 -24.37
N SER A 382 -35.08 22.62 -24.61
CA SER A 382 -35.74 21.33 -24.33
C SER A 382 -36.08 21.13 -22.84
N LEU A 383 -35.21 21.61 -21.94
CA LEU A 383 -35.47 21.60 -20.48
C LEU A 383 -36.59 22.57 -20.11
N ARG A 384 -36.60 23.77 -20.71
CA ARG A 384 -37.65 24.77 -20.50
C ARG A 384 -39.02 24.26 -20.92
N ASP A 385 -39.07 23.54 -22.04
CA ASP A 385 -40.29 22.95 -22.60
C ASP A 385 -40.64 21.59 -21.97
N ASN A 386 -39.82 21.09 -21.03
CA ASN A 386 -40.00 19.83 -20.32
C ASN A 386 -40.11 18.61 -21.27
N THR A 387 -39.42 18.65 -22.41
CA THR A 387 -39.53 17.64 -23.48
C THR A 387 -38.52 16.50 -23.34
N VAL A 388 -37.50 16.67 -22.51
CA VAL A 388 -36.43 15.67 -22.28
C VAL A 388 -36.25 15.37 -20.80
N VAL A 389 -35.67 14.21 -20.50
CA VAL A 389 -35.07 13.92 -19.20
C VAL A 389 -33.55 14.13 -19.29
N LEU A 390 -32.96 14.72 -18.25
CA LEU A 390 -31.52 14.97 -18.20
C LEU A 390 -30.88 14.09 -17.14
N VAL A 391 -29.90 13.28 -17.56
CA VAL A 391 -29.14 12.40 -16.68
C VAL A 391 -27.68 12.78 -16.73
N ASP A 392 -27.08 13.03 -15.58
CA ASP A 392 -25.68 13.35 -15.45
C ASP A 392 -24.87 12.13 -15.02
N LEU A 393 -23.91 11.73 -15.85
CA LEU A 393 -23.05 10.56 -15.68
C LEU A 393 -21.65 10.91 -15.16
N ARG A 394 -21.39 12.19 -14.86
CA ARG A 394 -20.11 12.60 -14.25
C ARG A 394 -20.01 12.05 -12.83
N GLY A 395 -18.79 12.03 -12.29
CA GLY A 395 -18.59 11.58 -10.91
C GLY A 395 -19.47 12.34 -9.92
N SER A 396 -20.01 11.64 -8.92
CA SER A 396 -21.04 12.17 -8.01
C SER A 396 -20.62 13.44 -7.29
N MET A 397 -19.34 13.55 -6.91
CA MET A 397 -18.81 14.78 -6.30
C MET A 397 -18.71 15.96 -7.29
N ALA A 398 -18.46 15.69 -8.58
CA ALA A 398 -18.48 16.71 -9.62
C ALA A 398 -19.92 17.19 -9.89
N PHE A 399 -20.89 16.28 -9.85
CA PHE A 399 -22.30 16.60 -9.93
C PHE A 399 -22.76 17.47 -8.76
N ARG A 400 -22.49 17.06 -7.51
CA ARG A 400 -22.79 17.85 -6.30
C ARG A 400 -22.24 19.27 -6.38
N LYS A 401 -21.01 19.42 -6.86
CA LYS A 401 -20.33 20.71 -6.98
C LYS A 401 -20.95 21.62 -8.05
N ALA A 402 -21.44 21.05 -9.15
CA ALA A 402 -22.01 21.82 -10.24
C ALA A 402 -22.98 20.98 -11.07
N GLN A 403 -24.28 21.19 -10.87
CA GLN A 403 -25.37 20.50 -11.55
C GLN A 403 -26.20 21.43 -12.43
N ILE A 404 -26.68 20.90 -13.56
CA ILE A 404 -27.68 21.55 -14.41
C ILE A 404 -29.05 21.41 -13.74
N ALA A 405 -29.85 22.48 -13.69
CA ALA A 405 -31.19 22.44 -13.12
C ALA A 405 -32.05 21.35 -13.77
N GLY A 406 -32.66 20.49 -12.96
CA GLY A 406 -33.47 19.35 -13.43
C GLY A 406 -32.67 18.11 -13.84
N ALA A 407 -31.33 18.13 -13.76
CA ALA A 407 -30.53 16.94 -13.97
C ALA A 407 -30.67 15.95 -12.81
N ARG A 408 -30.77 14.66 -13.14
CA ARG A 408 -30.64 13.55 -12.19
C ARG A 408 -29.24 12.96 -12.30
N TRP A 409 -28.54 12.80 -11.18
CA TRP A 409 -27.31 12.01 -11.18
C TRP A 409 -27.63 10.52 -11.32
N SER A 410 -26.90 9.84 -12.19
CA SER A 410 -26.94 8.39 -12.34
C SER A 410 -25.55 7.89 -12.75
N ILE A 411 -25.40 6.58 -12.78
CA ILE A 411 -24.18 5.91 -13.23
C ILE A 411 -24.59 4.63 -13.98
N ARG A 412 -23.77 4.18 -14.94
CA ARG A 412 -24.20 3.16 -15.92
C ARG A 412 -24.76 1.90 -15.25
N SER A 413 -24.13 1.45 -14.17
CA SER A 413 -24.55 0.25 -13.42
C SER A 413 -26.00 0.29 -12.93
N ARG A 414 -26.56 1.49 -12.66
CA ARG A 414 -27.96 1.70 -12.24
C ARG A 414 -28.85 2.35 -13.29
N LEU A 415 -28.30 2.77 -14.42
CA LEU A 415 -28.97 3.68 -15.36
C LEU A 415 -30.32 3.12 -15.87
N ALA A 416 -30.36 1.83 -16.17
CA ALA A 416 -31.58 1.16 -16.61
C ALA A 416 -32.69 1.21 -15.54
N ASP A 417 -32.35 0.93 -14.28
CA ASP A 417 -33.31 0.97 -13.17
C ASP A 417 -33.75 2.39 -12.87
N ASP A 418 -32.81 3.34 -12.90
CA ASP A 418 -33.08 4.76 -12.71
C ASP A 418 -34.07 5.30 -13.74
N LEU A 419 -34.05 4.78 -14.97
CA LEU A 419 -34.89 5.22 -16.08
C LEU A 419 -36.05 4.27 -16.41
N ALA A 420 -36.29 3.24 -15.59
CA ALA A 420 -37.24 2.17 -15.92
C ALA A 420 -38.67 2.68 -16.20
N THR A 421 -39.08 3.79 -15.59
CA THR A 421 -40.41 4.39 -15.76
C THR A 421 -40.42 5.62 -16.67
N GLU A 422 -39.28 5.99 -17.25
CA GLU A 422 -39.15 7.23 -18.02
C GLU A 422 -39.47 7.01 -19.49
N THR A 423 -40.35 7.86 -20.03
CA THR A 423 -40.85 7.77 -21.41
C THR A 423 -40.33 8.90 -22.29
N LYS A 424 -39.76 9.96 -21.71
CA LYS A 424 -39.19 11.07 -22.46
C LYS A 424 -37.87 10.69 -23.13
N PRO A 425 -37.49 11.38 -24.22
CA PRO A 425 -36.14 11.32 -24.75
C PRO A 425 -35.09 11.66 -23.69
N VAL A 426 -34.00 10.91 -23.67
CA VAL A 426 -32.92 11.03 -22.68
C VAL A 426 -31.77 11.86 -23.23
N VAL A 427 -31.30 12.82 -22.45
CA VAL A 427 -30.03 13.50 -22.68
C VAL A 427 -29.04 13.09 -21.59
N LEU A 428 -27.91 12.53 -22.00
CA LEU A 428 -26.81 12.12 -21.11
C LEU A 428 -25.75 13.22 -21.03
N VAL A 429 -25.42 13.70 -19.84
CA VAL A 429 -24.30 14.62 -19.61
C VAL A 429 -23.08 13.80 -19.21
N ALA A 430 -21.96 13.98 -19.90
CA ALA A 430 -20.71 13.29 -19.60
C ALA A 430 -19.50 14.16 -19.98
N ASP A 431 -18.33 13.84 -19.44
CA ASP A 431 -17.09 14.54 -19.80
C ASP A 431 -16.52 14.08 -21.17
N HIS A 432 -16.94 12.90 -21.64
CA HIS A 432 -16.48 12.29 -22.88
C HIS A 432 -17.62 11.56 -23.61
N ALA A 433 -17.63 11.67 -24.94
CA ALA A 433 -18.63 11.05 -25.81
C ALA A 433 -18.74 9.53 -25.61
N ASP A 434 -17.59 8.85 -25.45
CA ASP A 434 -17.53 7.40 -25.36
C ASP A 434 -18.20 6.87 -24.09
N VAL A 435 -18.16 7.63 -22.99
CA VAL A 435 -18.86 7.28 -21.74
C VAL A 435 -20.37 7.35 -21.93
N ALA A 436 -20.86 8.40 -22.59
CA ALA A 436 -22.28 8.51 -22.92
C ALA A 436 -22.72 7.41 -23.90
N ALA A 437 -21.89 7.07 -24.88
CA ALA A 437 -22.17 6.02 -25.86
C ALA A 437 -22.33 4.63 -25.22
N ILE A 438 -21.39 4.23 -24.35
CA ILE A 438 -21.49 2.93 -23.65
C ILE A 438 -22.64 2.93 -22.63
N ALA A 439 -22.91 4.05 -21.97
CA ALA A 439 -24.04 4.16 -21.04
C ALA A 439 -25.39 4.02 -21.75
N ALA A 440 -25.53 4.58 -22.96
CA ALA A 440 -26.74 4.47 -23.77
C ALA A 440 -27.06 3.01 -24.19
N LEU A 441 -26.12 2.07 -24.08
CA LEU A 441 -26.38 0.64 -24.31
C LEU A 441 -27.35 0.05 -23.27
N GLU A 442 -27.46 0.66 -22.09
CA GLU A 442 -28.41 0.24 -21.04
C GLU A 442 -29.85 0.67 -21.35
N LEU A 443 -30.04 1.64 -22.25
CA LEU A 443 -31.37 2.08 -22.66
C LEU A 443 -32.01 1.07 -23.62
N PRO A 444 -33.33 0.87 -23.60
CA PRO A 444 -34.03 0.14 -24.65
C PRO A 444 -33.75 0.73 -26.03
N GLU A 445 -33.74 -0.11 -27.07
CA GLU A 445 -33.38 0.32 -28.44
C GLU A 445 -34.19 1.52 -28.94
N GLN A 446 -35.50 1.52 -28.68
CA GLN A 446 -36.41 2.61 -29.04
C GLN A 446 -36.07 3.94 -28.35
N GLN A 447 -35.57 3.91 -27.12
CA GLN A 447 -35.15 5.12 -26.40
C GLN A 447 -33.74 5.55 -26.83
N ARG A 448 -32.85 4.58 -27.08
CA ARG A 448 -31.46 4.81 -27.48
C ARG A 448 -31.33 5.57 -28.79
N VAL A 449 -32.17 5.29 -29.80
CA VAL A 449 -32.14 6.01 -31.09
C VAL A 449 -32.47 7.50 -30.95
N HIS A 450 -33.24 7.87 -29.92
CA HIS A 450 -33.59 9.24 -29.60
C HIS A 450 -32.69 9.87 -28.54
N ALA A 451 -31.81 9.08 -27.90
CA ALA A 451 -30.91 9.59 -26.90
C ALA A 451 -29.87 10.54 -27.51
N ARG A 452 -29.47 11.55 -26.73
CA ARG A 452 -28.44 12.52 -27.09
C ARG A 452 -27.44 12.65 -25.94
N TRP A 453 -26.29 13.26 -26.20
CA TRP A 453 -25.38 13.64 -25.13
C TRP A 453 -24.88 15.08 -25.22
N LEU A 454 -24.43 15.57 -24.07
CA LEU A 454 -23.83 16.89 -23.90
C LEU A 454 -22.50 16.77 -23.15
N ASP A 455 -21.45 17.42 -23.66
CA ASP A 455 -20.24 17.71 -22.87
C ASP A 455 -20.56 18.80 -21.84
N PHE A 456 -20.41 18.50 -20.55
CA PHE A 456 -20.69 19.48 -19.49
C PHE A 456 -19.89 20.78 -19.65
N ARG A 457 -18.68 20.73 -20.19
CA ARG A 457 -17.86 21.93 -20.45
C ARG A 457 -18.49 22.83 -21.51
N ALA A 458 -19.26 22.27 -22.45
CA ALA A 458 -20.00 23.06 -23.43
C ALA A 458 -21.14 23.86 -22.78
N TRP A 459 -21.82 23.27 -21.79
CA TRP A 459 -22.81 23.99 -20.97
C TRP A 459 -22.19 25.16 -20.20
N GLN A 460 -21.06 24.90 -19.53
CA GLN A 460 -20.33 25.94 -18.80
C GLN A 460 -19.81 27.04 -19.73
N SER A 461 -19.27 26.67 -20.89
CA SER A 461 -18.73 27.62 -21.88
C SER A 461 -19.82 28.49 -22.51
N ALA A 462 -21.06 27.99 -22.56
CA ALA A 462 -22.23 28.77 -22.99
C ALA A 462 -22.73 29.76 -21.94
N GLY A 463 -22.13 29.80 -20.74
CA GLY A 463 -22.53 30.70 -19.65
C GLY A 463 -23.89 30.36 -19.05
N LEU A 464 -24.38 29.13 -19.25
CA LEU A 464 -25.66 28.67 -18.74
C LEU A 464 -25.57 28.31 -17.25
N PRO A 465 -26.66 28.46 -16.48
CA PRO A 465 -26.64 28.32 -15.03
C PRO A 465 -26.31 26.90 -14.60
N VAL A 466 -25.53 26.80 -13.52
CA VAL A 466 -25.31 25.60 -12.72
C VAL A 466 -25.52 25.95 -11.27
N HIS A 467 -25.87 24.97 -10.44
CA HIS A 467 -26.03 25.14 -9.01
C HIS A 467 -25.26 24.06 -8.24
N GLU A 468 -24.93 24.35 -7.00
CA GLU A 468 -24.26 23.42 -6.09
C GLU A 468 -25.30 22.82 -5.14
N ASP A 469 -25.22 21.52 -4.89
CA ASP A 469 -25.96 20.82 -3.86
C ASP A 469 -25.09 19.69 -3.30
N ALA A 470 -24.48 19.94 -2.15
CA ALA A 470 -23.60 18.99 -1.50
C ALA A 470 -24.33 17.72 -0.99
N GLY A 471 -25.66 17.76 -0.88
CA GLY A 471 -26.49 16.68 -0.35
C GLY A 471 -27.12 15.78 -1.40
N ASN A 472 -27.06 16.14 -2.69
CA ASN A 472 -27.70 15.43 -3.78
C ASN A 472 -26.70 15.01 -4.87
N PRO A 473 -26.55 13.70 -5.17
CA PRO A 473 -27.23 12.55 -4.56
C PRO A 473 -26.78 12.30 -3.12
N LEU A 474 -27.49 11.47 -2.35
CA LEU A 474 -27.10 11.07 -0.99
C LEU A 474 -25.81 10.25 -0.99
N ASN A 475 -25.06 10.19 0.13
CA ASN A 475 -23.77 9.47 0.20
C ASN A 475 -23.89 7.99 -0.20
N GLU A 476 -24.94 7.30 0.25
CA GLU A 476 -25.22 5.89 -0.07
C GLU A 476 -25.44 5.66 -1.58
N GLN A 477 -25.84 6.70 -2.31
CA GLN A 477 -26.02 6.65 -3.75
C GLN A 477 -24.71 6.86 -4.49
N CYS A 478 -23.72 7.55 -3.92
CA CYS A 478 -22.41 7.87 -4.50
C CYS A 478 -21.46 6.66 -4.55
N ILE A 479 -21.88 5.56 -5.18
CA ILE A 479 -21.12 4.30 -5.27
C ILE A 479 -19.79 4.42 -6.02
N ASP A 480 -19.58 5.51 -6.75
CA ASP A 480 -18.35 5.87 -7.45
C ASP A 480 -17.31 6.55 -6.55
N PHE A 481 -17.66 6.90 -5.31
CA PHE A 481 -16.80 7.68 -4.42
C PHE A 481 -16.49 6.96 -3.11
N LEU A 482 -15.20 6.88 -2.75
CA LEU A 482 -14.74 6.23 -1.53
C LEU A 482 -14.72 7.19 -0.33
N PHE A 483 -15.78 7.15 0.49
CA PHE A 483 -15.86 7.98 1.71
C PHE A 483 -14.89 7.55 2.81
N PHE A 484 -14.46 6.28 2.86
CA PHE A 484 -13.55 5.82 3.91
C PHE A 484 -12.23 6.63 4.00
N THR A 485 -11.70 7.11 2.86
CA THR A 485 -10.38 7.79 2.83
C THR A 485 -10.44 9.28 2.52
N HIS A 486 -11.58 9.81 2.08
CA HIS A 486 -11.65 11.17 1.51
C HIS A 486 -11.26 12.29 2.49
N ASP A 487 -11.58 12.11 3.78
CA ASP A 487 -11.37 13.15 4.80
C ASP A 487 -9.97 13.17 5.41
N ARG A 488 -9.14 12.15 5.15
CA ARG A 488 -7.81 12.02 5.77
C ARG A 488 -6.85 13.15 5.39
N HIS A 489 -7.17 13.90 4.33
CA HIS A 489 -6.42 15.06 3.86
C HIS A 489 -7.23 16.37 4.01
N SER A 490 -8.41 16.31 4.62
CA SER A 490 -9.38 17.41 4.73
C SER A 490 -9.54 17.92 6.17
N GLY A 491 -8.49 17.74 6.99
CA GLY A 491 -8.47 18.22 8.38
C GLY A 491 -9.07 17.27 9.43
N ASN A 492 -9.43 16.04 9.05
CA ASN A 492 -9.94 15.03 9.98
C ASN A 492 -8.80 14.14 10.51
N LYS A 493 -8.24 14.49 11.68
CA LYS A 493 -7.13 13.73 12.29
C LYS A 493 -7.47 12.27 12.59
N ASP A 494 -8.71 11.98 12.95
CA ASP A 494 -9.11 10.61 13.28
C ASP A 494 -9.17 9.73 12.03
N ALA A 495 -9.64 10.28 10.90
CA ALA A 495 -9.59 9.59 9.61
C ALA A 495 -8.13 9.32 9.17
N ALA A 496 -7.21 10.26 9.41
CA ALA A 496 -5.79 10.06 9.16
C ALA A 496 -5.18 8.95 10.03
N ARG A 497 -5.47 8.93 11.34
CA ARG A 497 -5.02 7.86 12.25
C ARG A 497 -5.55 6.49 11.86
N GLN A 498 -6.84 6.41 11.53
CA GLN A 498 -7.49 5.16 11.11
C GLN A 498 -6.86 4.61 9.83
N TYR A 499 -6.56 5.49 8.87
CA TYR A 499 -5.91 5.11 7.63
C TYR A 499 -4.48 4.59 7.84
N LEU A 500 -3.67 5.25 8.69
CA LEU A 500 -2.32 4.78 9.01
C LEU A 500 -2.33 3.43 9.75
N ALA A 501 -3.25 3.26 10.70
CA ALA A 501 -3.40 1.99 11.40
C ALA A 501 -3.78 0.85 10.45
N TRP A 502 -4.65 1.13 9.47
CA TRP A 502 -4.98 0.19 8.41
C TRP A 502 -3.75 -0.17 7.55
N GLU A 503 -2.95 0.81 7.11
CA GLU A 503 -1.76 0.59 6.25
C GLU A 503 -0.71 -0.29 6.98
N ILE A 504 -0.44 0.00 8.26
CA ILE A 504 0.50 -0.77 9.10
C ILE A 504 -0.02 -2.20 9.36
N GLY A 505 -1.33 -2.39 9.45
CA GLY A 505 -1.96 -3.68 9.71
C GLY A 505 -2.15 -4.57 8.46
N LEU A 506 -1.70 -4.14 7.28
CA LEU A 506 -1.98 -4.84 6.02
C LEU A 506 -1.37 -6.25 5.97
N LEU A 507 -0.09 -6.40 6.33
CA LEU A 507 0.60 -7.68 6.26
C LEU A 507 -0.03 -8.74 7.17
N GLY A 508 -0.57 -8.33 8.32
CA GLY A 508 -1.25 -9.23 9.25
C GLY A 508 -2.59 -9.77 8.75
N GLN A 509 -3.17 -9.16 7.71
CA GLN A 509 -4.42 -9.60 7.07
C GLN A 509 -4.18 -10.54 5.89
N MET A 510 -2.94 -10.63 5.39
CA MET A 510 -2.60 -11.40 4.21
C MET A 510 -2.32 -12.86 4.54
N THR A 511 -2.62 -13.73 3.59
CA THR A 511 -2.23 -15.14 3.61
C THR A 511 -0.73 -15.31 3.34
N GLU A 512 -0.15 -16.45 3.74
CA GLU A 512 1.25 -16.76 3.46
C GLU A 512 1.57 -16.76 1.96
N GLN A 513 0.64 -17.18 1.11
CA GLN A 513 0.82 -17.19 -0.35
C GLN A 513 0.83 -15.76 -0.94
N GLU A 514 -0.02 -14.86 -0.43
CA GLU A 514 -0.04 -13.47 -0.85
C GLU A 514 1.25 -12.76 -0.44
N ILE A 515 1.72 -12.95 0.80
CA ILE A 515 3.01 -12.40 1.26
C ILE A 515 4.15 -12.96 0.41
N ALA A 516 4.19 -14.27 0.17
CA ALA A 516 5.23 -14.92 -0.63
C ALA A 516 5.21 -14.52 -2.11
N SER A 517 4.09 -13.96 -2.60
CA SER A 517 4.01 -13.41 -3.95
C SER A 517 4.81 -12.12 -4.12
N LEU A 518 5.04 -11.41 -3.01
CA LEU A 518 5.89 -10.23 -2.90
C LEU A 518 7.32 -10.66 -2.55
N LYS A 519 8.30 -10.13 -3.27
CA LYS A 519 9.69 -10.59 -3.29
C LYS A 519 10.66 -9.40 -3.13
N PRO A 520 10.62 -8.66 -2.01
CA PRO A 520 11.56 -7.58 -1.76
C PRO A 520 13.01 -8.11 -1.83
N LEU A 521 13.93 -7.28 -2.32
CA LEU A 521 15.35 -7.60 -2.25
C LEU A 521 15.80 -7.70 -0.80
N ALA A 522 16.52 -8.76 -0.46
CA ALA A 522 17.17 -8.86 0.84
C ALA A 522 18.36 -7.88 0.91
N SER A 523 18.54 -7.20 2.04
CA SER A 523 19.72 -6.38 2.27
C SER A 523 21.00 -7.24 2.26
N SER A 524 22.10 -6.72 1.72
CA SER A 524 23.39 -7.44 1.69
C SER A 524 23.99 -7.66 3.09
N GLU A 525 23.48 -6.98 4.11
CA GLU A 525 23.88 -7.14 5.53
C GLU A 525 23.15 -8.29 6.25
N ASN A 526 22.23 -8.99 5.58
CA ASN A 526 21.29 -9.93 6.19
C ASN A 526 21.86 -11.33 6.45
N GLN A 527 23.19 -11.52 6.43
CA GLN A 527 23.83 -12.77 6.87
C GLN A 527 24.17 -12.79 8.37
N SER A 528 24.00 -11.69 9.12
CA SER A 528 24.39 -11.64 10.55
C SER A 528 23.43 -10.90 11.49
N ARG A 529 22.22 -10.51 11.05
CA ARG A 529 21.26 -9.79 11.90
C ARG A 529 20.11 -10.71 12.32
N VAL A 530 20.10 -11.04 13.60
CA VAL A 530 19.09 -11.87 14.26
C VAL A 530 17.72 -11.18 14.20
N ARG A 531 16.72 -11.93 13.72
CA ARG A 531 15.33 -11.48 13.53
C ARG A 531 14.67 -11.20 14.87
N THR A 532 14.37 -9.94 15.19
CA THR A 532 13.44 -9.61 16.27
C THR A 532 12.05 -9.41 15.67
N ARG A 533 11.22 -10.45 15.65
CA ARG A 533 9.79 -10.27 15.38
C ARG A 533 9.15 -9.68 16.63
N LEU A 534 8.59 -8.48 16.51
CA LEU A 534 7.63 -7.99 17.50
C LEU A 534 6.30 -8.69 17.24
N VAL A 535 6.20 -9.94 17.69
CA VAL A 535 4.91 -10.65 17.71
C VAL A 535 4.18 -10.18 18.96
N HIS A 536 3.13 -9.38 18.80
CA HIS A 536 2.05 -9.39 19.79
C HIS A 536 1.43 -10.80 19.75
N ALA A 537 1.98 -11.73 20.53
CA ALA A 537 1.46 -13.08 20.59
C ALA A 537 0.27 -13.09 21.55
N ALA A 538 -0.92 -13.17 20.97
CA ALA A 538 -1.75 -14.33 21.25
C ALA A 538 -1.73 -15.21 20.00
N ARG A 539 -0.75 -16.11 19.87
CA ARG A 539 -0.94 -17.28 19.00
C ARG A 539 -1.91 -18.19 19.73
N GLY A 540 -3.19 -18.13 19.36
CA GLY A 540 -4.14 -19.17 19.74
C GLY A 540 -3.75 -20.48 19.07
N GLU A 541 -3.88 -21.59 19.80
CA GLU A 541 -3.73 -22.94 19.25
C GLU A 541 -4.57 -23.15 17.97
N LYS A 542 -4.17 -24.14 17.15
CA LYS A 542 -4.92 -24.55 15.95
C LYS A 542 -6.32 -25.04 16.35
N GLY A 543 -7.32 -24.18 16.17
CA GLY A 543 -8.73 -24.52 16.23
C GLY A 543 -9.42 -24.26 14.89
N SER A 544 -10.27 -25.18 14.45
CA SER A 544 -11.15 -24.98 13.30
C SER A 544 -12.39 -24.18 13.71
N GLY A 545 -12.55 -22.97 13.19
CA GLY A 545 -13.73 -22.12 13.39
C GLY A 545 -13.46 -20.65 13.12
N VAL A 546 -14.45 -19.97 12.52
CA VAL A 546 -14.41 -18.54 12.20
C VAL A 546 -14.21 -17.73 13.48
N ARG A 547 -13.11 -16.97 13.55
CA ARG A 547 -12.98 -15.85 14.48
C ARG A 547 -12.74 -14.59 13.67
N SER A 548 -13.73 -13.70 13.70
CA SER A 548 -13.59 -12.33 13.21
C SER A 548 -12.53 -11.61 14.04
N VAL A 549 -11.39 -11.27 13.43
CA VAL A 549 -10.40 -10.36 14.03
C VAL A 549 -10.51 -9.02 13.32
N ASN A 550 -11.52 -8.24 13.74
CA ASN A 550 -11.56 -6.78 13.58
C ASN A 550 -12.81 -6.25 14.30
N PRO A 551 -12.74 -5.88 15.59
CA PRO A 551 -13.60 -4.84 16.08
C PRO A 551 -13.04 -3.49 15.60
N PRO A 552 -13.86 -2.63 14.98
CA PRO A 552 -13.44 -1.30 14.56
C PRO A 552 -13.03 -0.47 15.79
N VAL A 553 -11.82 0.09 15.77
CA VAL A 553 -11.40 1.10 16.76
C VAL A 553 -12.12 2.42 16.41
N SER A 554 -13.31 2.61 16.98
CA SER A 554 -14.00 3.90 17.02
C SER A 554 -13.57 4.70 18.27
N ARG A 555 -13.74 6.02 18.19
CA ARG A 555 -13.10 7.08 18.99
C ARG A 555 -13.38 7.04 20.51
N MET A 556 -12.44 7.61 21.27
CA MET A 556 -12.45 7.93 22.71
C MET A 556 -12.43 6.75 23.68
N SER A 557 -11.34 6.65 24.45
CA SER A 557 -11.25 6.18 25.85
C SER A 557 -12.42 5.36 26.42
N THR A 558 -12.74 4.22 25.84
CA THR A 558 -13.48 3.15 26.54
C THR A 558 -12.91 1.81 26.14
N VAL A 559 -12.37 1.12 27.14
CA VAL A 559 -12.04 -0.31 27.07
C VAL A 559 -13.33 -1.09 26.76
N SER A 560 -13.31 -2.07 25.86
CA SER A 560 -14.51 -2.86 25.58
C SER A 560 -15.00 -3.53 26.88
N PRO A 561 -16.30 -3.78 27.10
CA PRO A 561 -16.76 -4.46 28.31
C PRO A 561 -16.05 -5.80 28.56
N ASP A 562 -15.69 -6.51 27.49
CA ASP A 562 -14.94 -7.77 27.57
C ASP A 562 -13.49 -7.54 27.96
N ASP A 563 -12.80 -6.57 27.36
CA ASP A 563 -11.43 -6.21 27.76
C ASP A 563 -11.39 -5.65 29.18
N ALA A 564 -12.41 -4.86 29.57
CA ALA A 564 -12.57 -4.30 30.90
C ALA A 564 -12.80 -5.44 31.90
N TYR A 565 -13.64 -6.41 31.53
CA TYR A 565 -13.88 -7.60 32.32
C TYR A 565 -12.62 -8.47 32.45
N LEU A 566 -11.85 -8.67 31.38
CA LEU A 566 -10.60 -9.41 31.40
C LEU A 566 -9.54 -8.72 32.26
N VAL A 567 -9.38 -7.40 32.12
CA VAL A 567 -8.48 -6.60 32.95
C VAL A 567 -8.93 -6.62 34.41
N LEU A 568 -10.22 -6.41 34.71
CA LEU A 568 -10.75 -6.45 36.07
C LEU A 568 -10.60 -7.85 36.69
N ARG A 569 -10.80 -8.92 35.90
CA ARG A 569 -10.60 -10.30 36.35
C ARG A 569 -9.12 -10.58 36.62
N GLY A 570 -8.22 -10.12 35.75
CA GLY A 570 -6.78 -10.28 35.90
C GLY A 570 -6.18 -9.41 37.01
N ALA A 571 -6.71 -8.20 37.23
CA ALA A 571 -6.25 -7.25 38.24
C ALA A 571 -6.48 -7.78 39.65
N ARG A 572 -7.57 -8.53 39.89
CA ARG A 572 -7.87 -9.14 41.20
C ARG A 572 -6.78 -10.10 41.69
N THR A 573 -6.04 -10.74 40.77
CA THR A 573 -4.94 -11.65 41.12
C THR A 573 -3.56 -11.01 40.97
N LEU A 574 -3.49 -9.73 40.55
CA LEU A 574 -2.23 -9.07 40.24
C LEU A 574 -1.29 -9.01 41.45
N ALA A 575 -1.80 -8.68 42.64
CA ALA A 575 -0.97 -8.61 43.84
C ALA A 575 -0.30 -9.96 44.18
N ALA A 576 -1.05 -11.06 44.09
CA ALA A 576 -0.51 -12.40 44.32
C ALA A 576 0.52 -12.79 43.24
N ARG A 577 0.26 -12.44 41.98
CA ARG A 577 1.20 -12.69 40.88
C ARG A 577 2.47 -11.87 41.03
N LEU A 578 2.37 -10.58 41.41
CA LEU A 578 3.53 -9.73 41.66
C LEU A 578 4.39 -10.23 42.82
N ASP A 579 3.80 -10.72 43.91
CA ASP A 579 4.57 -11.36 45.00
C ASP A 579 5.36 -12.57 44.48
N VAL A 580 4.72 -13.46 43.71
CA VAL A 580 5.39 -14.62 43.11
C VAL A 580 6.49 -14.17 42.15
N HIS A 581 6.18 -13.26 41.22
CA HIS A 581 7.13 -12.74 40.25
C HIS A 581 8.37 -12.13 40.94
N GLN A 582 8.19 -11.31 41.97
CA GLN A 582 9.31 -10.74 42.73
C GLN A 582 10.14 -11.83 43.41
N ARG A 583 9.49 -12.75 44.15
CA ARG A 583 10.21 -13.79 44.90
C ARG A 583 11.04 -14.66 43.97
N GLN A 584 10.46 -15.08 42.85
CA GLN A 584 11.15 -15.90 41.86
C GLN A 584 12.24 -15.12 41.12
N ALA A 585 11.96 -13.89 40.66
CA ALA A 585 12.96 -13.07 39.97
C ALA A 585 14.17 -12.76 40.85
N LEU A 586 13.96 -12.49 42.14
CA LEU A 586 15.06 -12.33 43.08
C LEU A 586 15.86 -13.63 43.23
N GLN A 587 15.22 -14.78 43.33
CA GLN A 587 15.91 -16.07 43.41
C GLN A 587 16.75 -16.35 42.16
N VAL A 588 16.19 -16.15 40.97
CA VAL A 588 16.91 -16.28 39.69
C VAL A 588 18.05 -15.26 39.60
N ALA A 589 17.84 -14.02 40.03
CA ALA A 589 18.88 -12.99 40.03
C ALA A 589 20.07 -13.34 40.93
N HIS A 590 19.83 -13.85 42.15
CA HIS A 590 20.90 -14.28 43.05
C HIS A 590 21.64 -15.51 42.51
N TRP A 591 20.93 -16.44 41.87
CA TRP A 591 21.54 -17.59 41.20
C TRP A 591 22.42 -17.14 40.02
N LEU A 592 21.93 -16.24 39.17
CA LEU A 592 22.70 -15.66 38.06
C LEU A 592 23.94 -14.91 38.54
N GLN A 593 23.89 -14.21 39.68
CA GLN A 593 25.07 -13.54 40.28
C GLN A 593 26.20 -14.51 40.64
N GLN A 594 25.89 -15.80 40.84
CA GLN A 594 26.86 -16.84 41.16
C GLN A 594 27.33 -17.62 39.93
N HIS A 595 26.72 -17.41 38.77
CA HIS A 595 27.01 -18.20 37.58
C HIS A 595 28.26 -17.69 36.85
N PRO A 596 29.27 -18.54 36.54
CA PRO A 596 30.57 -18.09 36.01
C PRO A 596 30.50 -17.47 34.62
N GLN A 597 29.45 -17.76 33.84
CA GLN A 597 29.23 -17.19 32.50
C GLN A 597 28.39 -15.90 32.53
N VAL A 598 28.05 -15.39 33.71
CA VAL A 598 27.33 -14.12 33.90
C VAL A 598 28.29 -13.08 34.45
N ARG A 599 28.42 -11.95 33.75
CA ARG A 599 29.27 -10.82 34.16
C ARG A 599 28.59 -9.95 35.20
N ARG A 600 27.31 -9.69 35.01
CA ARG A 600 26.54 -8.76 35.84
C ARG A 600 25.05 -9.04 35.76
N VAL A 601 24.34 -8.81 36.87
CA VAL A 601 22.88 -8.86 36.92
C VAL A 601 22.35 -7.46 37.26
N PHE A 602 21.30 -7.04 36.56
CA PHE A 602 20.61 -5.77 36.73
C PHE A 602 19.21 -6.05 37.27
N HIS A 603 19.01 -5.78 38.56
CA HIS A 603 17.71 -5.80 39.20
C HIS A 603 17.68 -4.79 40.36
N PRO A 604 16.72 -3.86 40.43
CA PRO A 604 16.76 -2.73 41.37
C PRO A 604 16.69 -3.15 42.84
N ALA A 605 16.11 -4.31 43.14
CA ALA A 605 16.04 -4.84 44.50
C ALA A 605 17.34 -5.52 44.99
N LEU A 606 18.35 -5.69 44.14
CA LEU A 606 19.66 -6.19 44.57
C LEU A 606 20.45 -5.09 45.30
N ALA A 607 21.13 -5.45 46.39
CA ALA A 607 21.81 -4.50 47.26
C ALA A 607 23.00 -3.77 46.59
N ASP A 608 23.60 -4.40 45.58
CA ASP A 608 24.71 -3.89 44.77
C ASP A 608 24.24 -3.03 43.57
N HIS A 609 22.93 -2.90 43.35
CA HIS A 609 22.40 -2.05 42.30
C HIS A 609 22.59 -0.55 42.64
N PRO A 610 23.14 0.29 41.73
CA PRO A 610 23.42 1.71 42.01
C PRO A 610 22.22 2.52 42.51
N ASN A 611 21.02 2.14 42.04
CA ASN A 611 19.75 2.79 42.39
C ASN A 611 18.93 2.01 43.45
N HIS A 612 19.54 1.07 44.19
CA HIS A 612 18.83 0.27 45.21
C HIS A 612 18.15 1.15 46.28
N ALA A 613 18.82 2.22 46.70
CA ALA A 613 18.26 3.18 47.67
C ALA A 613 17.00 3.88 47.15
N LEU A 614 16.94 4.19 45.84
CA LEU A 614 15.75 4.76 45.20
C LEU A 614 14.62 3.74 45.16
N TRP A 615 14.92 2.49 44.77
CA TRP A 615 13.94 1.41 44.78
C TRP A 615 13.34 1.19 46.18
N LYS A 616 14.19 1.10 47.20
CA LYS A 616 13.77 0.89 48.59
C LYS A 616 12.91 2.05 49.15
N ARG A 617 13.11 3.27 48.65
CA ARG A 617 12.33 4.45 49.03
C ARG A 617 10.97 4.48 48.32
N ASP A 618 10.96 4.19 47.02
CA ASP A 618 9.82 4.48 46.14
C ASP A 618 8.90 3.27 45.90
N PHE A 619 9.34 2.05 46.20
CA PHE A 619 8.63 0.81 45.89
C PHE A 619 8.54 -0.12 47.11
N SER A 620 7.42 -0.84 47.23
CA SER A 620 7.21 -1.89 48.25
C SER A 620 7.63 -3.29 47.78
N GLY A 621 8.14 -3.40 46.55
CA GLY A 621 8.45 -4.66 45.88
C GLY A 621 9.00 -4.46 44.47
N SER A 622 9.28 -5.56 43.77
CA SER A 622 9.65 -5.58 42.35
C SER A 622 8.63 -6.41 41.55
N ASN A 623 8.92 -6.63 40.27
CA ASN A 623 8.16 -7.57 39.44
C ASN A 623 9.08 -8.69 38.93
N GLY A 624 8.66 -9.39 37.88
CA GLY A 624 9.40 -10.52 37.31
C GLY A 624 10.59 -10.10 36.44
N LEU A 625 10.89 -8.80 36.31
CA LEU A 625 11.87 -8.33 35.35
C LEU A 625 13.28 -8.30 35.93
N LEU A 626 14.21 -8.99 35.27
CA LEU A 626 15.63 -8.88 35.53
C LEU A 626 16.40 -8.93 34.21
N THR A 627 17.57 -8.30 34.17
CA THR A 627 18.46 -8.38 33.00
C THR A 627 19.81 -8.90 33.46
N PHE A 628 20.51 -9.70 32.65
CA PHE A 628 21.89 -10.07 32.92
C PHE A 628 22.77 -9.91 31.69
N GLU A 629 24.05 -9.67 31.96
CA GLU A 629 25.13 -9.50 30.99
C GLU A 629 25.94 -10.79 30.92
N LEU A 630 26.20 -11.31 29.72
CA LEU A 630 27.07 -12.47 29.51
C LEU A 630 28.55 -12.11 29.76
N ALA A 631 29.34 -13.11 30.19
CA ALA A 631 30.77 -12.94 30.45
C ALA A 631 31.60 -12.71 29.18
N ASP A 632 31.22 -13.33 28.07
CA ASP A 632 31.81 -13.09 26.76
C ASP A 632 31.00 -12.10 25.92
N ASN A 633 31.53 -11.74 24.75
CA ASN A 633 30.86 -10.85 23.80
C ASN A 633 30.58 -11.51 22.44
N ASP A 634 30.60 -12.85 22.35
CA ASP A 634 30.36 -13.55 21.09
C ASP A 634 28.86 -13.59 20.79
N PRO A 635 28.39 -12.95 19.69
CA PRO A 635 26.98 -12.97 19.34
C PRO A 635 26.42 -14.38 19.09
N LYS A 636 27.25 -15.35 18.70
CA LYS A 636 26.82 -16.74 18.46
C LYS A 636 26.39 -17.45 19.72
N HIS A 637 26.97 -17.08 20.87
CA HIS A 637 26.58 -17.64 22.15
C HIS A 637 25.17 -17.18 22.54
N LEU A 638 24.76 -15.98 22.15
CA LEU A 638 23.43 -15.51 22.46
C LEU A 638 22.33 -16.36 21.77
N ASP A 639 22.52 -16.66 20.48
CA ASP A 639 21.58 -17.49 19.73
C ASP A 639 21.53 -18.92 20.29
N ALA A 640 22.70 -19.52 20.51
CA ALA A 640 22.80 -20.88 21.06
C ALA A 640 22.21 -20.99 22.48
N PHE A 641 22.36 -19.95 23.31
CA PHE A 641 21.75 -19.88 24.64
C PHE A 641 20.22 -19.88 24.55
N ILE A 642 19.65 -18.98 23.73
CA ILE A 642 18.20 -18.81 23.60
C ILE A 642 17.55 -20.03 22.95
N ASP A 643 18.14 -20.58 21.88
CA ASP A 643 17.61 -21.72 21.14
C ASP A 643 17.56 -23.02 21.99
N ALA A 644 18.37 -23.09 23.05
CA ALA A 644 18.39 -24.22 23.97
C ALA A 644 17.30 -24.14 25.07
N LEU A 645 16.62 -23.00 25.22
CA LEU A 645 15.56 -22.81 26.21
C LEU A 645 14.26 -23.48 25.71
N GLN A 646 13.50 -24.04 26.65
CA GLN A 646 12.24 -24.73 26.39
C GLN A 646 11.05 -24.12 27.11
N LEU A 647 11.29 -23.41 28.22
CA LEU A 647 10.26 -22.77 29.04
C LEU A 647 10.17 -21.28 28.74
N PHE A 648 11.30 -20.60 28.51
CA PHE A 648 11.29 -19.18 28.16
C PHE A 648 10.83 -18.96 26.71
N GLY A 649 9.70 -18.29 26.55
CA GLY A 649 9.24 -17.82 25.24
C GLY A 649 9.96 -16.55 24.80
N LEU A 650 10.04 -16.30 23.49
CA LEU A 650 10.50 -15.02 22.97
C LEU A 650 9.42 -13.95 23.13
N GLY A 651 9.66 -12.94 23.95
CA GLY A 651 8.71 -11.85 24.15
C GLY A 651 8.99 -10.96 25.36
N ALA A 652 8.21 -9.89 25.50
CA ALA A 652 8.29 -8.99 26.64
C ALA A 652 6.97 -9.00 27.42
N SER A 653 7.06 -9.04 28.73
CA SER A 653 5.90 -8.94 29.63
C SER A 653 6.28 -8.17 30.89
N TRP A 654 5.30 -7.54 31.53
CA TRP A 654 5.49 -6.79 32.78
C TRP A 654 4.74 -7.43 33.97
N GLY A 655 4.04 -8.54 33.72
CA GLY A 655 3.18 -9.20 34.70
C GLY A 655 2.23 -10.23 34.08
N GLY A 656 2.60 -10.84 32.95
CA GLY A 656 1.95 -12.04 32.41
C GLY A 656 2.44 -13.28 33.15
N PHE A 657 1.77 -14.42 32.95
CA PHE A 657 2.11 -15.64 33.68
C PHE A 657 3.25 -16.43 33.04
N GLU A 658 3.50 -16.28 31.73
CA GLU A 658 4.58 -16.98 31.03
C GLU A 658 5.95 -16.34 31.35
N SER A 659 6.97 -17.17 31.45
CA SER A 659 8.37 -16.73 31.45
C SER A 659 8.84 -16.38 30.04
N LEU A 660 9.48 -15.22 29.88
CA LEU A 660 9.89 -14.71 28.57
C LEU A 660 11.33 -14.17 28.57
N ILE A 661 11.98 -14.21 27.41
CA ILE A 661 13.34 -13.69 27.19
C ILE A 661 13.40 -12.82 25.94
N ILE A 662 14.16 -11.72 26.02
CA ILE A 662 14.58 -10.90 24.88
C ILE A 662 16.02 -10.47 24.99
N VAL A 663 16.63 -10.19 23.85
CA VAL A 663 17.91 -9.47 23.78
C VAL A 663 17.66 -7.99 24.06
N ALA A 664 18.34 -7.44 25.05
CA ALA A 664 18.30 -6.01 25.33
C ALA A 664 19.42 -5.31 24.55
N ASN A 665 19.04 -4.45 23.60
CA ASN A 665 19.98 -3.58 22.90
C ASN A 665 20.04 -2.22 23.60
N VAL A 666 21.23 -1.80 24.01
CA VAL A 666 21.49 -0.51 24.68
C VAL A 666 22.39 0.41 23.84
N ARG A 667 22.66 0.05 22.58
CA ARG A 667 23.56 0.81 21.69
C ARG A 667 22.99 2.16 21.25
N ASP A 668 21.68 2.33 21.37
CA ASP A 668 20.95 3.57 21.13
C ASP A 668 21.14 4.61 22.26
N ARG A 669 21.68 4.21 23.42
CA ARG A 669 21.94 5.11 24.55
C ARG A 669 23.26 5.84 24.37
N ASP A 670 23.27 7.16 24.56
CA ASP A 670 24.49 7.97 24.45
C ASP A 670 25.31 8.00 25.76
N ASN A 671 25.73 6.82 26.21
CA ASN A 671 26.49 6.63 27.45
C ASN A 671 27.62 5.60 27.23
N ALA A 672 28.88 6.02 27.37
CA ALA A 672 30.05 5.16 27.09
C ALA A 672 30.07 3.85 27.91
N PRO A 673 29.79 3.86 29.23
CA PRO A 673 29.56 2.66 30.03
C PRO A 673 28.51 1.68 29.47
N ASP A 674 27.38 2.17 28.97
CA ASP A 674 26.30 1.30 28.46
C ASP A 674 26.68 0.68 27.10
N LYS A 675 27.39 1.44 26.25
CA LYS A 675 27.91 0.95 24.96
C LYS A 675 29.01 -0.11 25.11
N ALA A 676 29.66 -0.17 26.27
CA ALA A 676 30.72 -1.13 26.58
C ALA A 676 30.22 -2.44 27.20
N LEU A 677 28.91 -2.60 27.38
CA LEU A 677 28.32 -3.83 27.92
C LEU A 677 28.38 -4.97 26.90
N ASN A 678 28.65 -6.17 27.40
CA ASN A 678 28.47 -7.42 26.65
C ASN A 678 26.98 -7.66 26.36
N PRO A 679 26.64 -8.68 25.54
CA PRO A 679 25.24 -9.00 25.23
C PRO A 679 24.37 -9.14 26.50
N LEU A 680 23.21 -8.47 26.45
CA LEU A 680 22.26 -8.42 27.56
C LEU A 680 21.03 -9.25 27.23
N LEU A 681 20.64 -10.11 28.18
CA LEU A 681 19.40 -10.87 28.12
C LEU A 681 18.47 -10.36 29.21
N ARG A 682 17.28 -9.88 28.80
CA ARG A 682 16.22 -9.47 29.71
C ARG A 682 15.23 -10.60 29.85
N LEU A 683 14.99 -11.01 31.08
CA LEU A 683 14.00 -12.00 31.45
C LEU A 683 12.76 -11.30 32.03
N HIS A 684 11.60 -11.86 31.75
CA HIS A 684 10.44 -11.79 32.61
C HIS A 684 10.24 -13.17 33.21
N ILE A 685 10.32 -13.26 34.54
CA ILE A 685 10.11 -14.49 35.31
C ILE A 685 8.61 -14.61 35.60
N GLY A 686 8.00 -15.64 35.02
CA GLY A 686 6.57 -15.94 35.06
C GLY A 686 6.11 -16.58 36.37
N LEU A 687 5.13 -17.47 36.28
CA LEU A 687 4.54 -18.20 37.41
C LEU A 687 4.91 -19.69 37.41
N GLU A 688 5.76 -20.13 36.48
CA GLU A 688 6.31 -21.48 36.46
C GLU A 688 7.11 -21.78 37.74
N ASP A 689 7.47 -23.05 37.94
CA ASP A 689 8.32 -23.42 39.07
C ASP A 689 9.73 -22.85 38.88
N VAL A 690 10.25 -22.14 39.90
CA VAL A 690 11.54 -21.44 39.82
C VAL A 690 12.72 -22.39 39.61
N SER A 691 12.65 -23.62 40.11
CA SER A 691 13.70 -24.62 39.88
C SER A 691 13.69 -25.07 38.41
N ALA A 692 12.52 -25.27 37.81
CA ALA A 692 12.40 -25.57 36.38
C ALA A 692 12.93 -24.43 35.50
N LEU A 693 12.69 -23.17 35.88
CA LEU A 693 13.24 -22.01 35.17
C LEU A 693 14.77 -21.94 35.27
N ILE A 694 15.34 -22.24 36.45
CA ILE A 694 16.79 -22.32 36.62
C ILE A 694 17.37 -23.46 35.78
N GLU A 695 16.76 -24.66 35.79
CA GLU A 695 17.17 -25.78 34.94
C GLU A 695 17.11 -25.44 33.44
N ASP A 696 16.14 -24.63 33.01
CA ASP A 696 16.07 -24.14 31.63
C ASP A 696 17.20 -23.18 31.29
N LEU A 697 17.50 -22.22 32.18
CA LEU A 697 18.64 -21.32 32.01
C LEU A 697 19.98 -22.09 32.04
N GLU A 698 20.10 -23.15 32.84
CA GLU A 698 21.27 -24.04 32.82
C GLU A 698 21.45 -24.76 31.47
N ARG A 699 20.35 -25.17 30.82
CA ARG A 699 20.41 -25.68 29.44
C ARG A 699 20.96 -24.63 28.48
N GLY A 700 20.48 -23.39 28.60
CA GLY A 700 21.02 -22.25 27.84
C GLY A 700 22.53 -22.08 28.05
N PHE A 701 22.99 -22.07 29.31
CA PHE A 701 24.40 -21.92 29.62
C PHE A 701 25.25 -23.10 29.14
N ALA A 702 24.73 -24.32 29.18
CA ALA A 702 25.43 -25.50 28.69
C ALA A 702 25.63 -25.48 27.17
N ALA A 703 24.73 -24.83 26.41
CA ALA A 703 24.83 -24.70 24.95
C ALA A 703 25.94 -23.74 24.49
N ILE A 704 26.50 -22.95 25.40
CA ILE A 704 27.52 -21.92 25.12
C ILE A 704 28.84 -22.20 25.85
N ARG A 705 29.06 -23.44 26.29
CA ARG A 705 30.29 -23.90 26.96
C ARG A 705 31.33 -24.44 26.00
#